data_AF-A0A5E7UWZ7-F1
#
_entry.id   AF-A0A5E7UWZ7-F1
#
_cell.length_a   1.000
_cell.length_b   1.000
_cell.length_c   1.000
_cell.angle_alpha   90.00
_cell.angle_beta   90.00
_cell.angle_gamma   90.00
#
_symmetry.space_group_name_H-M   'P 1'
#
loop_
_entity.id
_entity.type
_entity.pdbx_description
1 polymer ?
#
loop_
_entity_poly.entity_id
_entity_poly.type
_entity_poly.pdbx_seq_one_letter_code
_entity_poly.pdbx_strand_id
1 'polypeptide(L)'
;MSELVKGVPTAEWAQRYVDAFNLALVPIEPGEKGPKSMGWNKPGGYIIEAAQAALFWQNNPSHNIGVVLGPSRICSLDVDDVQWTRHILYELLEIDLDAMALVFPTVVGNPARFRIMFRVPDELDLSRHSLAWPNEKDPDGSIYKALIVKAKAAKAEGDIAGEVAARAEAEEYKRFTVFELRAGLVQDVLPPSIHPGTGKPYVWRTPPRADEGLPDLTPELLAIWINWDIFKRDAELACPWAVKPKKAPGKVIRRSAPAGGKQPSVINEFNRCHDVEELLRAHGYIKRGSKWLYPQSSTGLPGISVAEGKVYSHHGADPLANGHQNDAFEVYCLLEHNGDQSRAVKAAARLLGMQHSSRPDAHDLPTPPSDEAGNATSNNATALSAAAPPASGGAGEELTLEHVLRRFALVEGTTHVWDCDHSKVMKKSAFEARVGKALAKSWLDDTGKRLISDEHVRDIEQTRRMAGKKGGALGMSPTDRYVYIDGTKDVWDREKKRRIAEGAVKMALGDTYSLWLNSSDRRTVDVEHIVFDPTMTKDPTVYINTFDGLPLEPVRDDAACANLRWLISFLCNHDEAATSWLARWLAYPLQHLGAKMDTAVLMHSSMEGSGKSLFFADTLGRLYGQYAATVGQTQLESNFNAWQSRKLWAVFEEVVSRDQRYNQVGKIKHLVTGKTVRMESKFINGWEEANHMNAVFLSNEILPWPISDTDRRMLVIWPQETLPVERQKAIGRELEQGGVAALYGWLLSVELGDFNQRTRPPSTEARERLVALSRAGWQTFLHLWKIGDLGAGLWGACLSSDLYALFLEWCHRNKEHSMSQTKFSLFIASSVEKSRSTPWTDGNNRRFGAFFVPDDPSASPLLSLQAAELGRTVSSWRANAKLAGWNVAGWEHVKGLAA
;
A
#
# COMPACT_ATOMS: atom_id res chain seq x y z
N MET A 1 34.51 -5.16 -42.64
CA MET A 1 34.16 -3.76 -42.97
C MET A 1 34.61 -2.77 -41.89
N SER A 2 35.75 -2.99 -41.22
CA SER A 2 36.26 -2.10 -40.15
C SER A 2 37.26 -1.04 -40.63
N GLU A 3 37.55 -0.97 -41.94
CA GLU A 3 38.56 -0.05 -42.51
C GLU A 3 37.98 1.11 -43.33
N LEU A 4 36.65 1.25 -43.46
CA LEU A 4 36.04 2.23 -44.38
C LEU A 4 35.50 3.53 -43.76
N VAL A 5 35.83 3.87 -42.49
CA VAL A 5 35.28 5.09 -41.85
C VAL A 5 36.36 5.93 -41.15
N LYS A 6 37.39 6.32 -41.89
CA LYS A 6 38.18 7.51 -41.54
C LYS A 6 37.90 8.57 -42.61
N GLY A 7 37.18 9.64 -42.26
CA GLY A 7 37.02 10.81 -43.12
C GLY A 7 35.60 11.14 -43.59
N VAL A 8 34.57 10.36 -43.23
CA VAL A 8 33.17 10.71 -43.54
C VAL A 8 32.72 11.89 -42.65
N PRO A 9 32.31 13.04 -43.21
CA PRO A 9 31.82 14.18 -42.44
C PRO A 9 30.63 13.82 -41.56
N THR A 10 30.49 14.49 -40.40
CA THR A 10 29.35 14.34 -39.49
C THR A 10 28.01 14.54 -40.21
N ALA A 11 27.97 15.44 -41.21
CA ALA A 11 26.81 15.69 -42.06
C ALA A 11 26.34 14.46 -42.85
N GLU A 12 27.26 13.69 -43.45
CA GLU A 12 26.93 12.48 -44.20
C GLU A 12 26.42 11.37 -43.27
N TRP A 13 26.98 11.28 -42.06
CA TRP A 13 26.46 10.38 -41.02
C TRP A 13 25.05 10.77 -40.57
N ALA A 14 24.80 12.05 -40.32
CA ALA A 14 23.48 12.55 -39.93
C ALA A 14 22.44 12.26 -41.03
N GLN A 15 22.79 12.51 -42.29
CA GLN A 15 21.93 12.16 -43.44
C GLN A 15 21.61 10.67 -43.46
N ARG A 16 22.64 9.82 -43.34
CA ARG A 16 22.48 8.36 -43.37
C ARG A 16 21.60 7.83 -42.24
N TYR A 17 21.71 8.39 -41.02
CA TYR A 17 20.87 7.96 -39.90
C TYR A 17 19.38 8.19 -40.16
N VAL A 18 19.05 9.29 -40.82
CA VAL A 18 17.66 9.59 -41.21
C VAL A 18 17.24 8.71 -42.38
N ASP A 19 17.99 8.72 -43.49
CA ASP A 19 17.60 8.04 -44.74
C ASP A 19 17.57 6.50 -44.61
N ALA A 20 18.59 5.91 -44.00
CA ALA A 20 18.74 4.46 -43.97
C ALA A 20 18.06 3.81 -42.76
N PHE A 21 17.91 4.55 -41.65
CA PHE A 21 17.47 3.98 -40.37
C PHE A 21 16.24 4.69 -39.78
N ASN A 22 15.68 5.69 -40.46
CA ASN A 22 14.48 6.42 -40.05
C ASN A 22 14.60 7.02 -38.63
N LEU A 23 15.78 7.54 -38.29
CA LEU A 23 16.06 8.09 -36.96
C LEU A 23 15.72 9.57 -36.87
N ALA A 24 15.07 9.96 -35.79
CA ALA A 24 14.83 11.35 -35.40
C ALA A 24 16.05 11.91 -34.65
N LEU A 25 16.79 12.80 -35.30
CA LEU A 25 18.05 13.34 -34.77
C LEU A 25 17.85 14.64 -34.01
N VAL A 26 18.64 14.85 -32.96
CA VAL A 26 18.65 16.10 -32.19
C VAL A 26 20.09 16.61 -32.07
N PRO A 27 20.35 17.90 -32.33
CA PRO A 27 21.68 18.44 -32.15
C PRO A 27 22.03 18.56 -30.67
N ILE A 28 23.25 18.19 -30.33
CA ILE A 28 23.81 18.32 -28.98
C ILE A 28 24.99 19.29 -29.06
N GLU A 29 25.00 20.28 -28.17
CA GLU A 29 26.05 21.29 -28.13
C GLU A 29 27.44 20.65 -27.91
N PRO A 30 28.51 21.20 -28.51
CA PRO A 30 29.86 20.67 -28.34
C PRO A 30 30.27 20.60 -26.87
N GLY A 31 30.81 19.46 -26.43
CA GLY A 31 31.20 19.25 -25.03
C GLY A 31 30.05 18.83 -24.10
N GLU A 32 28.83 18.73 -24.60
CA GLU A 32 27.67 18.28 -23.82
C GLU A 32 27.34 16.79 -24.04
N LYS A 33 26.62 16.19 -23.08
CA LYS A 33 26.14 14.80 -23.13
C LYS A 33 24.68 14.68 -23.61
N GLY A 34 24.00 15.79 -23.85
CA GLY A 34 22.60 15.84 -24.27
C GLY A 34 22.17 17.26 -24.65
N PRO A 35 21.05 17.40 -25.35
CA PRO A 35 20.56 18.69 -25.84
C PRO A 35 20.09 19.58 -24.69
N LYS A 36 20.42 20.88 -24.74
CA LYS A 36 19.98 21.86 -23.73
C LYS A 36 18.81 22.74 -24.16
N SER A 37 18.44 22.70 -25.44
CA SER A 37 17.36 23.51 -25.99
C SER A 37 15.99 23.10 -25.45
N MET A 38 15.11 24.07 -25.15
CA MET A 38 13.76 23.77 -24.68
C MET A 38 12.92 23.09 -25.76
N GLY A 39 12.28 21.96 -25.43
CA GLY A 39 11.37 21.26 -26.34
C GLY A 39 12.04 20.36 -27.39
N TRP A 40 13.33 20.05 -27.24
CA TRP A 40 14.09 19.17 -28.14
C TRP A 40 13.45 17.78 -28.36
N ASN A 41 12.65 17.31 -27.41
CA ASN A 41 11.97 16.00 -27.43
C ASN A 41 10.52 16.07 -27.93
N LYS A 42 10.04 17.23 -28.40
CA LYS A 42 8.68 17.43 -28.94
C LYS A 42 8.70 17.43 -30.48
N PRO A 43 7.58 17.14 -31.16
CA PRO A 43 7.48 17.31 -32.61
C PRO A 43 7.95 18.70 -33.06
N GLY A 44 8.85 18.75 -34.03
CA GLY A 44 9.52 19.97 -34.49
C GLY A 44 10.80 20.35 -33.72
N GLY A 45 11.11 19.67 -32.61
CA GLY A 45 12.35 19.84 -31.84
C GLY A 45 13.51 18.92 -32.27
N TYR A 46 13.21 17.95 -33.15
CA TYR A 46 14.16 16.99 -33.72
C TYR A 46 14.00 16.95 -35.25
N ILE A 47 15.06 16.53 -35.94
CA ILE A 47 15.21 16.51 -37.39
C ILE A 47 14.92 15.09 -37.89
N ILE A 48 13.90 14.95 -38.74
CA ILE A 48 13.48 13.68 -39.37
C ILE A 48 13.65 13.68 -40.89
N GLU A 49 14.14 14.78 -41.46
CA GLU A 49 14.36 14.94 -42.89
C GLU A 49 15.86 14.90 -43.19
N ALA A 50 16.29 13.99 -44.06
CA ALA A 50 17.71 13.72 -44.23
C ALA A 50 18.48 14.90 -44.85
N ALA A 51 17.86 15.62 -45.78
CA ALA A 51 18.44 16.84 -46.35
C ALA A 51 18.62 17.94 -45.30
N GLN A 52 17.69 18.06 -44.34
CA GLN A 52 17.81 19.00 -43.23
C GLN A 52 18.90 18.59 -42.25
N ALA A 53 19.04 17.29 -41.97
CA ALA A 53 20.10 16.76 -41.13
C ALA A 53 21.48 17.01 -41.76
N ALA A 54 21.65 16.72 -43.05
CA ALA A 54 22.88 17.00 -43.78
C ALA A 54 23.25 18.49 -43.70
N LEU A 55 22.29 19.37 -44.00
CA LEU A 55 22.51 20.83 -43.98
C LEU A 55 22.87 21.34 -42.58
N PHE A 56 22.20 20.86 -41.53
CA PHE A 56 22.49 21.30 -40.16
C PHE A 56 23.92 20.96 -39.76
N TRP A 57 24.35 19.71 -39.92
CA TRP A 57 25.69 19.27 -39.52
C TRP A 57 26.79 19.68 -40.49
N GLN A 58 26.45 20.07 -41.71
CA GLN A 58 27.39 20.76 -42.62
C GLN A 58 27.72 22.16 -42.09
N ASN A 59 26.71 22.89 -41.61
CA ASN A 59 26.89 24.23 -41.03
C ASN A 59 27.44 24.19 -39.60
N ASN A 60 27.23 23.08 -38.88
CA ASN A 60 27.58 22.91 -37.46
C ASN A 60 28.39 21.63 -37.22
N PRO A 61 29.60 21.48 -37.81
CA PRO A 61 30.34 20.22 -37.82
C PRO A 61 30.82 19.75 -36.44
N SER A 62 30.91 20.65 -35.46
CA SER A 62 31.33 20.35 -34.09
C SER A 62 30.20 19.85 -33.17
N HIS A 63 28.94 19.95 -33.60
CA HIS A 63 27.82 19.49 -32.80
C HIS A 63 27.74 17.96 -32.78
N ASN A 64 27.44 17.42 -31.60
CA ASN A 64 27.19 16.00 -31.42
C ASN A 64 25.82 15.62 -32.00
N ILE A 65 25.70 14.37 -32.45
CA ILE A 65 24.47 13.75 -32.96
C ILE A 65 23.78 13.02 -31.82
N GLY A 66 22.63 13.54 -31.38
CA GLY A 66 21.68 12.80 -30.56
C GLY A 66 20.61 12.12 -31.41
N VAL A 67 20.03 11.05 -30.90
CA VAL A 67 18.82 10.42 -31.43
C VAL A 67 17.75 10.38 -30.36
N VAL A 68 16.53 10.80 -30.70
CA VAL A 68 15.37 10.75 -29.80
C VAL A 68 14.70 9.39 -29.96
N LEU A 69 14.69 8.59 -28.91
CA LEU A 69 14.39 7.16 -29.01
C LEU A 69 12.94 6.86 -29.44
N GLY A 70 11.97 7.53 -28.83
CA GLY A 70 10.54 7.33 -29.07
C GLY A 70 10.11 7.62 -30.51
N PRO A 71 10.32 8.83 -31.04
CA PRO A 71 10.02 9.15 -32.43
C PRO A 71 10.78 8.28 -33.45
N SER A 72 11.97 7.81 -33.07
CA SER A 72 12.78 6.90 -33.90
C SER A 72 12.35 5.43 -33.82
N ARG A 73 11.37 5.09 -32.96
CA ARG A 73 10.95 3.70 -32.67
C ARG A 73 12.13 2.78 -32.32
N ILE A 74 13.05 3.27 -31.50
CA ILE A 74 14.20 2.48 -31.02
C ILE A 74 14.31 2.54 -29.50
N CYS A 75 15.02 1.58 -28.94
CA CYS A 75 15.38 1.54 -27.53
C CYS A 75 16.82 1.07 -27.35
N SER A 76 17.36 1.23 -26.15
CA SER A 76 18.72 0.78 -25.85
C SER A 76 18.89 0.19 -24.46
N LEU A 77 19.83 -0.75 -24.36
CA LEU A 77 20.42 -1.20 -23.11
C LEU A 77 21.74 -0.44 -22.92
N ASP A 78 21.73 0.53 -22.00
CA ASP A 78 22.89 1.36 -21.64
C ASP A 78 23.66 0.68 -20.51
N VAL A 79 24.82 0.12 -20.82
CA VAL A 79 25.64 -0.67 -19.87
C VAL A 79 26.64 0.26 -19.19
N ASP A 80 26.27 0.73 -17.99
CA ASP A 80 27.09 1.64 -17.17
C ASP A 80 28.18 0.91 -16.36
N ASP A 81 27.86 -0.27 -15.84
CA ASP A 81 28.79 -1.18 -15.18
C ASP A 81 28.73 -2.55 -15.86
N VAL A 82 29.75 -2.84 -16.66
CA VAL A 82 29.81 -4.06 -17.49
C VAL A 82 29.88 -5.32 -16.63
N GLN A 83 30.62 -5.28 -15.52
CA GLN A 83 30.79 -6.44 -14.65
C GLN A 83 29.45 -6.85 -14.04
N TRP A 84 28.74 -5.90 -13.44
CA TRP A 84 27.49 -6.19 -12.74
C TRP A 84 26.31 -6.36 -13.67
N THR A 85 26.30 -5.71 -14.83
CA THR A 85 25.28 -5.99 -15.86
C THR A 85 25.44 -7.42 -16.38
N ARG A 86 26.68 -7.87 -16.67
CA ARG A 86 26.95 -9.25 -17.06
C ARG A 86 26.48 -10.23 -15.99
N HIS A 87 26.82 -9.97 -14.73
CA HIS A 87 26.43 -10.83 -13.62
C HIS A 87 24.91 -10.98 -13.51
N ILE A 88 24.16 -9.87 -13.49
CA ILE A 88 22.71 -9.89 -13.25
C ILE A 88 21.96 -10.52 -14.43
N LEU A 89 22.31 -10.15 -15.67
CA LEU A 89 21.65 -10.69 -16.86
C LEU A 89 21.90 -12.20 -17.00
N TYR A 90 23.11 -12.67 -16.67
CA TYR A 90 23.41 -14.08 -16.68
C TYR A 90 22.75 -14.83 -15.52
N GLU A 91 22.87 -14.35 -14.28
CA GLU A 91 22.34 -15.00 -13.07
C GLU A 91 20.81 -15.15 -13.12
N LEU A 92 20.10 -14.11 -13.58
CA LEU A 92 18.64 -14.09 -13.57
C LEU A 92 18.03 -14.67 -14.84
N LEU A 93 18.67 -14.50 -16.00
CA LEU A 93 18.08 -14.78 -17.31
C LEU A 93 18.97 -15.65 -18.22
N GLU A 94 20.18 -16.03 -17.80
CA GLU A 94 21.21 -16.69 -18.64
C GLU A 94 21.52 -15.93 -19.94
N ILE A 95 21.35 -14.61 -19.90
CA ILE A 95 21.69 -13.76 -21.03
C ILE A 95 23.21 -13.48 -20.99
N ASP A 96 23.92 -13.92 -22.03
CA ASP A 96 25.33 -13.58 -22.23
C ASP A 96 25.45 -12.17 -22.85
N LEU A 97 25.77 -11.21 -21.98
CA LEU A 97 25.91 -9.80 -22.37
C LEU A 97 27.00 -9.57 -23.42
N ASP A 98 28.13 -10.27 -23.33
CA ASP A 98 29.25 -10.07 -24.25
C ASP A 98 28.92 -10.64 -25.63
N ALA A 99 28.27 -11.81 -25.67
CA ALA A 99 27.75 -12.37 -26.92
C ALA A 99 26.72 -11.45 -27.58
N MET A 100 25.81 -10.86 -26.79
CA MET A 100 24.86 -9.87 -27.32
C MET A 100 25.56 -8.65 -27.91
N ALA A 101 26.55 -8.09 -27.22
CA ALA A 101 27.28 -6.90 -27.69
C ALA A 101 28.10 -7.14 -28.96
N LEU A 102 28.40 -8.40 -29.30
CA LEU A 102 29.06 -8.78 -30.55
C LEU A 102 28.07 -8.85 -31.72
N VAL A 103 26.86 -9.36 -31.48
CA VAL A 103 25.86 -9.65 -32.52
C VAL A 103 24.96 -8.44 -32.81
N PHE A 104 24.61 -7.67 -31.78
CA PHE A 104 23.67 -6.56 -31.90
C PHE A 104 24.36 -5.20 -32.09
N PRO A 105 23.72 -4.24 -32.77
CA PRO A 105 24.28 -2.90 -32.96
C PRO A 105 24.68 -2.24 -31.65
N THR A 106 25.97 -1.92 -31.52
CA THR A 106 26.58 -1.52 -30.25
C THR A 106 27.42 -0.26 -30.41
N VAL A 107 27.06 0.79 -29.67
CA VAL A 107 27.76 2.09 -29.61
C VAL A 107 28.74 2.11 -28.43
N VAL A 108 29.93 2.64 -28.66
CA VAL A 108 30.98 2.79 -27.64
C VAL A 108 31.56 4.21 -27.70
N GLY A 109 31.46 4.97 -26.61
CA GLY A 109 32.14 6.27 -26.45
C GLY A 109 33.19 6.27 -25.33
N ASN A 110 32.85 5.65 -24.20
CA ASN A 110 33.81 5.30 -23.16
C ASN A 110 34.15 3.80 -23.29
N PRO A 111 35.41 3.40 -23.49
CA PRO A 111 35.77 1.97 -23.63
C PRO A 111 35.33 1.06 -22.48
N ALA A 112 35.10 1.61 -21.29
CA ALA A 112 34.62 0.86 -20.13
C ALA A 112 33.11 0.58 -20.13
N ARG A 113 32.36 1.15 -21.09
CA ARG A 113 30.89 1.10 -21.17
C ARG A 113 30.46 0.91 -22.62
N PHE A 114 29.24 0.47 -22.83
CA PHE A 114 28.69 0.38 -24.17
C PHE A 114 27.18 0.37 -24.13
N ARG A 115 26.58 0.62 -25.29
CA ARG A 115 25.13 0.65 -25.45
C ARG A 115 24.73 -0.25 -26.59
N ILE A 116 23.81 -1.16 -26.34
CA ILE A 116 23.23 -2.03 -27.37
C ILE A 116 21.88 -1.43 -27.78
N MET A 117 21.62 -1.32 -29.09
CA MET A 117 20.45 -0.64 -29.63
C MET A 117 19.56 -1.60 -30.43
N PHE A 118 18.24 -1.39 -30.31
CA PHE A 118 17.21 -2.23 -30.91
C PHE A 118 16.06 -1.39 -31.48
N ARG A 119 15.33 -1.94 -32.45
CA ARG A 119 14.04 -1.42 -32.90
C ARG A 119 12.93 -1.83 -31.92
N VAL A 120 12.00 -0.91 -31.68
CA VAL A 120 10.77 -1.14 -30.92
C VAL A 120 9.62 -1.42 -31.90
N PRO A 121 8.99 -2.61 -31.86
CA PRO A 121 7.84 -2.95 -32.71
C PRO A 121 6.71 -1.93 -32.57
N ASP A 122 6.00 -1.60 -33.67
CA ASP A 122 5.04 -0.46 -33.77
C ASP A 122 3.91 -0.45 -32.73
N GLU A 123 3.57 -1.60 -32.15
CA GLU A 123 2.48 -1.75 -31.18
C GLU A 123 2.91 -1.53 -29.72
N LEU A 124 4.21 -1.31 -29.47
CA LEU A 124 4.78 -1.22 -28.13
C LEU A 124 5.23 0.19 -27.79
N ASP A 125 4.81 0.69 -26.63
CA ASP A 125 5.34 1.93 -26.03
C ASP A 125 6.13 1.59 -24.78
N LEU A 126 7.44 1.86 -24.83
CA LEU A 126 8.39 1.54 -23.77
C LEU A 126 8.92 2.82 -23.10
N SER A 127 9.13 2.79 -21.79
CA SER A 127 9.64 3.90 -20.98
C SER A 127 11.08 3.69 -20.50
N ARG A 128 11.73 4.72 -19.94
CA ARG A 128 13.05 4.58 -19.33
C ARG A 128 12.99 3.88 -17.96
N HIS A 129 13.86 2.89 -17.76
CA HIS A 129 14.15 2.26 -16.47
C HIS A 129 15.64 2.28 -16.16
N SER A 130 16.00 2.26 -14.87
CA SER A 130 17.39 2.32 -14.42
C SER A 130 17.59 1.46 -13.18
N LEU A 131 18.60 0.58 -13.22
CA LEU A 131 19.02 -0.23 -12.09
C LEU A 131 20.28 0.41 -11.47
N ALA A 132 20.21 0.76 -10.18
CA ALA A 132 21.33 1.34 -9.45
C ALA A 132 21.55 0.61 -8.13
N TRP A 133 22.79 0.23 -7.87
CA TRP A 133 23.19 -0.50 -6.67
C TRP A 133 23.87 0.40 -5.63
N PRO A 134 23.83 0.03 -4.33
CA PRO A 134 24.63 0.70 -3.32
C PRO A 134 26.12 0.56 -3.66
N ASN A 135 26.93 1.50 -3.17
CA ASN A 135 28.38 1.37 -3.29
C ASN A 135 28.88 0.28 -2.33
N GLU A 136 29.88 -0.51 -2.73
CA GLU A 136 30.45 -1.54 -1.88
C GLU A 136 31.06 -0.97 -0.60
N LYS A 137 31.64 0.25 -0.67
CA LYS A 137 32.19 0.97 0.48
C LYS A 137 31.11 1.58 1.40
N ASP A 138 29.86 1.67 0.94
CA ASP A 138 28.73 2.23 1.70
C ASP A 138 27.42 1.47 1.42
N PRO A 139 27.30 0.20 1.87
CA PRO A 139 26.16 -0.64 1.52
C PRO A 139 24.79 -0.14 1.99
N ASP A 140 24.75 0.60 3.11
CA ASP A 140 23.53 1.18 3.67
C ASP A 140 23.31 2.66 3.26
N GLY A 141 24.28 3.25 2.55
CA GLY A 141 24.24 4.63 2.08
C GLY A 141 24.41 5.68 3.19
N SER A 142 24.88 5.27 4.38
CA SER A 142 25.00 6.16 5.54
C SER A 142 26.13 7.17 5.38
N ILE A 143 27.27 6.75 4.83
CA ILE A 143 28.46 7.61 4.65
C ILE A 143 28.16 8.69 3.62
N TYR A 144 27.60 8.31 2.47
CA TYR A 144 27.19 9.23 1.41
C TYR A 144 26.21 10.29 1.95
N LYS A 145 25.18 9.85 2.70
CA LYS A 145 24.21 10.77 3.30
C LYS A 145 24.88 11.74 4.28
N ALA A 146 25.79 11.27 5.12
CA ALA A 146 26.52 12.11 6.07
C ALA A 146 27.37 13.18 5.35
N LEU A 147 28.10 12.81 4.30
CA LEU A 147 28.90 13.74 3.51
C LEU A 147 28.05 14.76 2.75
N ILE A 148 26.87 14.37 2.25
CA ILE A 148 25.93 15.31 1.64
C ILE A 148 25.34 16.28 2.67
N VAL A 149 25.06 15.83 3.90
CA VAL A 149 24.64 16.71 5.00
C VAL A 149 25.75 17.70 5.33
N LYS A 150 27.01 17.24 5.41
CA LYS A 150 28.19 18.10 5.61
C LYS A 150 28.34 19.14 4.49
N ALA A 151 28.18 18.74 3.23
CA ALA A 151 28.23 19.65 2.08
C ALA A 151 27.11 20.71 2.13
N LYS A 152 25.90 20.33 2.53
CA LYS A 152 24.78 21.26 2.69
C LYS A 152 25.00 22.23 3.86
N ALA A 153 25.58 21.77 4.97
CA ALA A 153 25.93 22.62 6.10
C ALA A 153 27.01 23.65 5.72
N ALA A 154 28.10 23.20 5.07
CA ALA A 154 29.14 24.09 4.55
C ALA A 154 28.57 25.14 3.58
N LYS A 155 27.65 24.74 2.69
CA LYS A 155 26.94 25.67 1.81
C LYS A 155 26.11 26.71 2.57
N ALA A 156 25.40 26.30 3.63
CA ALA A 156 24.60 27.20 4.45
C ALA A 156 25.45 28.21 5.23
N GLU A 157 26.69 27.83 5.57
CA GLU A 157 27.69 28.67 6.23
C GLU A 157 28.50 29.54 5.23
N GLY A 158 28.27 29.38 3.92
CA GLY A 158 29.03 30.07 2.88
C GLY A 158 30.45 29.52 2.65
N ASP A 159 30.79 28.37 3.23
CA ASP A 159 32.07 27.68 3.03
C ASP A 159 32.06 26.88 1.71
N ILE A 160 32.48 27.55 0.64
CA ILE A 160 32.59 26.97 -0.71
C ILE A 160 33.64 25.86 -0.76
N ALA A 161 34.76 26.01 -0.02
CA ALA A 161 35.84 25.04 -0.02
C ALA A 161 35.40 23.74 0.67
N GLY A 162 34.73 23.85 1.82
CA GLY A 162 34.12 22.73 2.53
C GLY A 162 33.01 22.04 1.74
N GLU A 163 32.17 22.79 1.03
CA GLU A 163 31.15 22.20 0.14
C GLU A 163 31.81 21.35 -0.97
N VAL A 164 32.80 21.91 -1.68
CA VAL A 164 33.47 21.21 -2.79
C VAL A 164 34.22 19.98 -2.28
N ALA A 165 34.95 20.09 -1.17
CA ALA A 165 35.68 18.97 -0.58
C ALA A 165 34.73 17.84 -0.13
N ALA A 166 33.65 18.17 0.58
CA ALA A 166 32.67 17.19 1.04
C ALA A 166 31.93 16.51 -0.13
N ARG A 167 31.64 17.24 -1.22
CA ARG A 167 31.06 16.65 -2.43
C ARG A 167 32.03 15.76 -3.18
N ALA A 168 33.31 16.14 -3.27
CA ALA A 168 34.34 15.31 -3.89
C ALA A 168 34.53 14.00 -3.13
N GLU A 169 34.57 14.05 -1.80
CA GLU A 169 34.63 12.87 -0.93
C GLU A 169 33.36 12.00 -1.07
N ALA A 170 32.18 12.62 -1.16
CA ALA A 170 30.92 11.89 -1.33
C ALA A 170 30.85 11.07 -2.62
N GLU A 171 31.50 11.49 -3.70
CA GLU A 171 31.47 10.75 -4.97
C GLU A 171 32.06 9.33 -4.84
N GLU A 172 32.99 9.09 -3.90
CA GLU A 172 33.54 7.73 -3.67
C GLU A 172 32.51 6.73 -3.10
N TYR A 173 31.50 7.23 -2.39
CA TYR A 173 30.47 6.42 -1.71
C TYR A 173 29.13 6.45 -2.44
N LYS A 174 29.05 7.17 -3.55
CA LYS A 174 27.83 7.32 -4.33
C LYS A 174 27.40 5.98 -4.89
N ARG A 175 26.08 5.76 -4.87
CA ARG A 175 25.44 4.66 -5.60
C ARG A 175 25.83 4.74 -7.08
N PHE A 176 26.06 3.60 -7.70
CA PHE A 176 26.38 3.54 -9.13
C PHE A 176 25.24 2.88 -9.91
N THR A 177 25.06 3.35 -11.14
CA THR A 177 24.14 2.73 -12.09
C THR A 177 24.79 1.48 -12.65
N VAL A 178 24.05 0.35 -12.62
CA VAL A 178 24.49 -0.90 -13.24
C VAL A 178 24.19 -0.86 -14.73
N PHE A 179 22.92 -0.64 -15.09
CA PHE A 179 22.49 -0.39 -16.47
C PHE A 179 21.20 0.43 -16.52
N GLU A 180 20.88 0.96 -17.69
CA GLU A 180 19.61 1.58 -18.02
C GLU A 180 18.94 0.90 -19.22
N LEU A 181 17.62 0.77 -19.16
CA LEU A 181 16.77 0.47 -20.31
C LEU A 181 16.16 1.78 -20.78
N ARG A 182 16.50 2.24 -21.98
CA ARG A 182 16.14 3.58 -22.45
C ARG A 182 15.21 3.46 -23.65
N ALA A 183 14.04 4.09 -23.53
CA ALA A 183 13.02 4.19 -24.58
C ALA A 183 12.12 5.41 -24.30
N GLY A 184 11.30 5.79 -25.29
CA GLY A 184 10.40 6.94 -25.19
C GLY A 184 11.12 8.27 -25.42
N LEU A 185 10.67 9.34 -24.77
CA LEU A 185 11.13 10.72 -25.03
C LEU A 185 12.47 11.07 -24.35
N VAL A 186 13.46 10.16 -24.46
CA VAL A 186 14.85 10.33 -24.01
C VAL A 186 15.79 10.29 -25.21
N GLN A 187 17.02 10.78 -25.07
CA GLN A 187 18.03 10.74 -26.13
C GLN A 187 19.18 9.79 -25.82
N ASP A 188 19.77 9.30 -26.90
CA ASP A 188 21.09 8.66 -26.92
C ASP A 188 22.04 9.38 -27.89
N VAL A 189 23.35 9.22 -27.68
CA VAL A 189 24.39 9.83 -28.53
C VAL A 189 24.85 8.81 -29.57
N LEU A 190 24.91 9.22 -30.84
CA LEU A 190 25.33 8.38 -31.97
C LEU A 190 26.75 8.72 -32.45
N PRO A 191 27.51 7.74 -32.98
CA PRO A 191 28.73 8.00 -33.75
C PRO A 191 28.49 8.96 -34.92
N PRO A 192 29.44 9.83 -35.32
CA PRO A 192 30.81 9.96 -34.82
C PRO A 192 30.96 11.08 -33.76
N SER A 193 29.93 11.38 -32.96
CA SER A 193 29.96 12.39 -31.89
C SER A 193 31.21 12.29 -31.00
N ILE A 194 31.64 13.37 -30.35
CA ILE A 194 32.78 13.37 -29.43
C ILE A 194 32.30 13.24 -27.98
N HIS A 195 32.80 12.23 -27.26
CA HIS A 195 32.45 12.00 -25.86
C HIS A 195 33.15 13.03 -24.96
N PRO A 196 32.41 13.84 -24.17
CA PRO A 196 32.96 15.01 -23.50
C PRO A 196 33.92 14.69 -22.36
N GLY A 197 33.78 13.53 -21.72
CA GLY A 197 34.69 13.11 -20.65
C GLY A 197 35.98 12.47 -21.13
N THR A 198 36.02 11.93 -22.35
CA THR A 198 37.20 11.19 -22.87
C THR A 198 37.88 11.92 -24.02
N GLY A 199 37.19 12.89 -24.65
CA GLY A 199 37.65 13.58 -25.86
C GLY A 199 37.72 12.68 -27.11
N LYS A 200 37.25 11.43 -27.02
CA LYS A 200 37.31 10.43 -28.11
C LYS A 200 35.97 10.35 -28.83
N PRO A 201 35.95 10.00 -30.13
CA PRO A 201 34.71 9.82 -30.86
C PRO A 201 33.95 8.58 -30.37
N TYR A 202 32.63 8.66 -30.36
CA TYR A 202 31.74 7.52 -30.32
C TYR A 202 31.92 6.71 -31.60
N VAL A 203 31.99 5.39 -31.46
CA VAL A 203 32.15 4.46 -32.58
C VAL A 203 31.12 3.34 -32.50
N TRP A 204 30.76 2.80 -33.66
CA TRP A 204 30.05 1.53 -33.74
C TRP A 204 31.05 0.39 -33.54
N ARG A 205 30.92 -0.35 -32.43
CA ARG A 205 31.63 -1.64 -32.27
C ARG A 205 31.06 -2.65 -33.26
N THR A 206 29.74 -2.74 -33.28
CA THR A 206 28.94 -3.49 -34.26
C THR A 206 27.96 -2.50 -34.87
N PRO A 207 28.07 -2.15 -36.16
CA PRO A 207 27.15 -1.20 -36.79
C PRO A 207 25.80 -1.85 -37.14
N PRO A 208 24.71 -1.08 -37.24
CA PRO A 208 23.46 -1.56 -37.84
C PRO A 208 23.67 -1.98 -39.29
N ARG A 209 22.88 -2.96 -39.76
CA ARG A 209 22.94 -3.45 -41.14
C ARG A 209 22.38 -2.39 -42.07
N ALA A 210 23.04 -2.16 -43.21
CA ALA A 210 22.70 -1.04 -44.09
C ALA A 210 21.35 -1.21 -44.81
N ASP A 211 20.89 -2.44 -44.98
CA ASP A 211 19.67 -2.86 -45.66
C ASP A 211 18.51 -3.15 -44.67
N GLU A 212 18.82 -3.70 -43.50
CA GLU A 212 17.83 -4.12 -42.50
C GLU A 212 17.70 -3.17 -41.29
N GLY A 213 18.65 -2.26 -41.10
CA GLY A 213 18.66 -1.31 -39.98
C GLY A 213 18.97 -1.95 -38.62
N LEU A 214 18.21 -1.53 -37.60
CA LEU A 214 18.30 -2.07 -36.24
C LEU A 214 17.38 -3.30 -36.10
N PRO A 215 17.87 -4.42 -35.53
CA PRO A 215 17.04 -5.60 -35.29
C PRO A 215 16.02 -5.34 -34.17
N ASP A 216 14.94 -6.12 -34.15
CA ASP A 216 13.92 -6.05 -33.12
C ASP A 216 14.45 -6.35 -31.72
N LEU A 217 13.87 -5.68 -30.73
CA LEU A 217 14.11 -5.95 -29.32
C LEU A 217 13.84 -7.43 -29.01
N THR A 218 14.79 -8.09 -28.34
CA THR A 218 14.65 -9.51 -28.03
C THR A 218 13.52 -9.75 -27.03
N PRO A 219 12.80 -10.89 -27.10
CA PRO A 219 11.74 -11.22 -26.15
C PRO A 219 12.19 -11.19 -24.69
N GLU A 220 13.43 -11.59 -24.42
CA GLU A 220 14.00 -11.63 -23.07
C GLU A 220 14.19 -10.22 -22.49
N LEU A 221 14.74 -9.28 -23.28
CA LEU A 221 14.87 -7.89 -22.85
C LEU A 221 13.50 -7.19 -22.76
N LEU A 222 12.57 -7.51 -23.65
CA LEU A 222 11.19 -7.01 -23.59
C LEU A 222 10.50 -7.49 -22.30
N ALA A 223 10.72 -8.74 -21.88
CA ALA A 223 10.18 -9.27 -20.64
C ALA A 223 10.69 -8.51 -19.41
N ILE A 224 11.95 -8.06 -19.40
CA ILE A 224 12.49 -7.17 -18.35
C ILE A 224 11.73 -5.85 -18.33
N TRP A 225 11.47 -5.26 -19.51
CA TRP A 225 10.76 -3.99 -19.64
C TRP A 225 9.33 -4.05 -19.08
N ILE A 226 8.58 -5.08 -19.49
CA ILE A 226 7.18 -5.27 -19.08
C ILE A 226 7.07 -5.58 -17.58
N ASN A 227 8.02 -6.34 -17.04
CA ASN A 227 8.00 -6.82 -15.65
C ASN A 227 9.06 -6.14 -14.78
N TRP A 228 9.33 -4.86 -15.05
CA TRP A 228 10.46 -4.13 -14.48
C TRP A 228 10.54 -4.21 -12.95
N ASP A 229 9.43 -4.05 -12.24
CA ASP A 229 9.44 -4.05 -10.77
C ASP A 229 9.84 -5.41 -10.18
N ILE A 230 9.45 -6.51 -10.85
CA ILE A 230 9.81 -7.87 -10.44
C ILE A 230 11.30 -8.10 -10.68
N PHE A 231 11.76 -7.81 -11.90
CA PHE A 231 13.17 -7.94 -12.25
C PHE A 231 14.05 -7.08 -11.36
N LYS A 232 13.70 -5.80 -11.16
CA LYS A 232 14.45 -4.84 -10.35
C LYS A 232 14.62 -5.34 -8.92
N ARG A 233 13.55 -5.83 -8.29
CA ARG A 233 13.62 -6.37 -6.92
C ARG A 233 14.63 -7.52 -6.84
N ASP A 234 14.54 -8.46 -7.78
CA ASP A 234 15.39 -9.65 -7.77
C ASP A 234 16.85 -9.30 -8.12
N ALA A 235 17.06 -8.33 -9.01
CA ALA A 235 18.37 -7.76 -9.32
C ALA A 235 18.96 -6.97 -8.13
N GLU A 236 18.17 -6.23 -7.36
CA GLU A 236 18.64 -5.57 -6.14
C GLU A 236 19.04 -6.58 -5.06
N LEU A 237 18.34 -7.71 -4.96
CA LEU A 237 18.68 -8.81 -4.05
C LEU A 237 19.93 -9.59 -4.49
N ALA A 238 20.25 -9.58 -5.79
CA ALA A 238 21.46 -10.19 -6.33
C ALA A 238 22.74 -9.38 -6.02
N CYS A 239 22.62 -8.15 -5.51
CA CYS A 239 23.76 -7.34 -5.10
C CYS A 239 24.55 -8.02 -3.96
N PRO A 240 25.84 -8.37 -4.15
CA PRO A 240 26.59 -9.18 -3.20
C PRO A 240 26.77 -8.55 -1.81
N TRP A 241 26.88 -7.23 -1.76
CA TRP A 241 27.08 -6.46 -0.52
C TRP A 241 25.80 -5.80 0.00
N ALA A 242 24.64 -6.00 -0.64
CA ALA A 242 23.40 -5.42 -0.14
C ALA A 242 23.12 -5.89 1.29
N VAL A 243 22.68 -4.95 2.15
CA VAL A 243 22.37 -5.23 3.55
C VAL A 243 21.19 -6.18 3.62
N LYS A 244 21.45 -7.45 3.91
CA LYS A 244 20.40 -8.46 4.07
C LYS A 244 19.59 -8.13 5.33
N PRO A 245 18.25 -8.13 5.25
CA PRO A 245 17.43 -7.94 6.44
C PRO A 245 17.78 -9.03 7.46
N LYS A 246 18.02 -8.64 8.72
CA LYS A 246 18.21 -9.59 9.82
C LYS A 246 16.96 -10.46 9.90
N LYS A 247 17.05 -11.72 9.46
CA LYS A 247 16.05 -12.74 9.78
C LYS A 247 15.92 -12.74 11.30
N ALA A 248 14.70 -12.59 11.81
CA ALA A 248 14.41 -12.93 13.20
C ALA A 248 14.95 -14.36 13.44
N PRO A 249 15.56 -14.65 14.61
CA PRO A 249 16.00 -16.01 14.89
C PRO A 249 14.79 -16.92 14.75
N GLY A 250 14.79 -17.73 13.68
CA GLY A 250 13.79 -18.76 13.50
C GLY A 250 13.79 -19.58 14.77
N LYS A 251 12.61 -19.78 15.37
CA LYS A 251 12.49 -20.75 16.45
C LYS A 251 13.15 -22.03 15.97
N VAL A 252 14.18 -22.48 16.67
CA VAL A 252 14.70 -23.82 16.50
C VAL A 252 13.53 -24.73 16.83
N ILE A 253 12.81 -25.18 15.81
CA ILE A 253 11.92 -26.33 15.95
C ILE A 253 12.88 -27.47 16.23
N ARG A 254 13.06 -27.77 17.52
CA ARG A 254 13.60 -29.07 17.92
C ARG A 254 12.67 -30.08 17.29
N ARG A 255 13.13 -30.73 16.22
CA ARG A 255 12.49 -31.94 15.68
C ARG A 255 12.42 -32.90 16.86
N SER A 256 11.24 -33.03 17.44
CA SER A 256 10.97 -34.01 18.48
C SER A 256 11.25 -35.37 17.88
N ALA A 257 12.19 -36.12 18.47
CA ALA A 257 12.28 -37.55 18.23
C ALA A 257 10.90 -38.17 18.49
N PRO A 258 10.49 -39.20 17.74
CA PRO A 258 9.19 -39.83 17.95
C PRO A 258 9.10 -40.30 19.41
N ALA A 259 8.14 -39.75 20.15
CA ALA A 259 7.70 -40.36 21.38
C ALA A 259 7.21 -41.78 21.04
N GLY A 260 7.63 -42.77 21.84
CA GLY A 260 7.60 -44.18 21.50
C GLY A 260 6.30 -44.71 20.86
N GLY A 261 6.48 -45.65 19.93
CA GLY A 261 5.49 -46.71 19.66
C GLY A 261 4.59 -46.58 18.43
N LYS A 262 4.59 -45.48 17.66
CA LYS A 262 3.81 -45.39 16.40
C LYS A 262 4.72 -45.31 15.17
N GLN A 263 4.48 -46.17 14.17
CA GLN A 263 5.18 -46.11 12.88
C GLN A 263 4.94 -44.75 12.22
N PRO A 264 5.95 -44.13 11.56
CA PRO A 264 5.80 -42.85 10.88
C PRO A 264 4.76 -42.95 9.76
N SER A 265 4.01 -41.89 9.49
CA SER A 265 3.11 -41.85 8.34
C SER A 265 3.91 -41.85 7.04
N VAL A 266 3.34 -42.44 5.98
CA VAL A 266 3.94 -42.47 4.64
C VAL A 266 4.34 -41.08 4.16
N ILE A 267 3.50 -40.06 4.41
CA ILE A 267 3.75 -38.66 4.03
C ILE A 267 4.97 -38.09 4.78
N ASN A 268 5.07 -38.34 6.08
CA ASN A 268 6.20 -37.85 6.88
C ASN A 268 7.53 -38.50 6.45
N GLU A 269 7.51 -39.79 6.14
CA GLU A 269 8.70 -40.49 5.67
C GLU A 269 9.07 -40.07 4.24
N PHE A 270 8.09 -39.80 3.36
CA PHE A 270 8.33 -39.24 2.03
C PHE A 270 9.00 -37.86 2.12
N ASN A 271 8.44 -36.95 2.92
CA ASN A 271 9.01 -35.61 3.17
C ASN A 271 10.40 -35.63 3.79
N ARG A 272 10.77 -36.73 4.47
CA ARG A 272 12.10 -36.90 5.06
C ARG A 272 13.14 -37.38 4.04
N CYS A 273 12.71 -38.20 3.08
CA CYS A 273 13.60 -38.87 2.13
C CYS A 273 13.72 -38.14 0.78
N HIS A 274 12.85 -37.17 0.49
CA HIS A 274 12.84 -36.45 -0.78
C HIS A 274 13.14 -34.95 -0.59
N ASP A 275 14.07 -34.43 -1.38
CA ASP A 275 14.37 -33.01 -1.46
C ASP A 275 13.48 -32.31 -2.49
N VAL A 276 12.97 -31.13 -2.14
CA VAL A 276 12.01 -30.43 -3.00
C VAL A 276 12.70 -29.80 -4.21
N GLU A 277 13.97 -29.39 -4.10
CA GLU A 277 14.70 -28.87 -5.25
C GLU A 277 14.99 -29.98 -6.27
N GLU A 278 15.26 -31.20 -5.83
CA GLU A 278 15.37 -32.37 -6.71
C GLU A 278 14.06 -32.70 -7.42
N LEU A 279 12.92 -32.64 -6.72
CA LEU A 279 11.60 -32.84 -7.31
C LEU A 279 11.28 -31.79 -8.37
N LEU A 280 11.56 -30.51 -8.10
CA LEU A 280 11.42 -29.43 -9.09
C LEU A 280 12.30 -29.69 -10.32
N ARG A 281 13.56 -30.05 -10.12
CA ARG A 281 14.48 -30.35 -11.23
C ARG A 281 14.01 -31.53 -12.09
N ALA A 282 13.50 -32.59 -11.45
CA ALA A 282 12.98 -33.77 -12.14
C ALA A 282 11.78 -33.44 -13.05
N HIS A 283 11.03 -32.38 -12.71
CA HIS A 283 9.85 -31.92 -13.46
C HIS A 283 10.16 -30.73 -14.39
N GLY A 284 11.44 -30.52 -14.71
CA GLY A 284 11.88 -29.55 -15.72
C GLY A 284 12.01 -28.11 -15.24
N TYR A 285 11.74 -27.82 -13.95
CA TYR A 285 11.92 -26.48 -13.41
C TYR A 285 13.39 -26.09 -13.41
N ILE A 286 13.68 -24.85 -13.82
CA ILE A 286 15.05 -24.36 -13.98
C ILE A 286 15.38 -23.42 -12.83
N LYS A 287 16.46 -23.68 -12.10
CA LYS A 287 16.93 -22.78 -11.03
C LYS A 287 17.62 -21.56 -11.64
N ARG A 288 17.24 -20.35 -11.21
CA ARG A 288 17.78 -19.06 -11.65
C ARG A 288 18.00 -18.17 -10.41
N GLY A 289 19.25 -17.97 -10.05
CA GLY A 289 19.64 -17.37 -8.77
C GLY A 289 19.03 -18.12 -7.56
N SER A 290 18.30 -17.40 -6.71
CA SER A 290 17.63 -17.97 -5.53
C SER A 290 16.22 -18.53 -5.78
N LYS A 291 15.73 -18.46 -7.02
CA LYS A 291 14.37 -18.84 -7.40
C LYS A 291 14.36 -19.87 -8.52
N TRP A 292 13.19 -20.42 -8.79
CA TRP A 292 12.96 -21.39 -9.87
C TRP A 292 11.98 -20.83 -10.91
N LEU A 293 12.21 -21.20 -12.16
CA LEU A 293 11.39 -20.88 -13.31
C LEU A 293 10.51 -22.08 -13.65
N TYR A 294 9.21 -21.82 -13.77
CA TYR A 294 8.23 -22.79 -14.26
C TYR A 294 8.43 -23.01 -15.77
N PRO A 295 8.50 -24.26 -16.27
CA PRO A 295 8.80 -24.54 -17.68
C PRO A 295 7.82 -23.90 -18.68
N GLN A 296 6.56 -23.70 -18.29
CA GLN A 296 5.53 -23.09 -19.14
C GLN A 296 5.20 -21.65 -18.70
N SER A 297 6.15 -20.97 -18.03
CA SER A 297 5.98 -19.57 -17.63
C SER A 297 5.80 -18.67 -18.86
N SER A 298 4.69 -17.92 -18.91
CA SER A 298 4.43 -16.94 -19.96
C SER A 298 5.28 -15.67 -19.82
N THR A 299 5.87 -15.42 -18.65
CA THR A 299 6.67 -14.21 -18.38
C THR A 299 8.16 -14.43 -18.60
N GLY A 300 8.62 -15.69 -18.67
CA GLY A 300 10.04 -16.05 -18.74
C GLY A 300 10.85 -15.73 -17.47
N LEU A 301 10.24 -15.14 -16.43
CA LEU A 301 10.93 -14.75 -15.19
C LEU A 301 10.82 -15.82 -14.09
N PRO A 302 11.87 -16.02 -13.27
CA PRO A 302 11.83 -16.93 -12.12
C PRO A 302 10.82 -16.46 -11.07
N GLY A 303 9.91 -17.35 -10.66
CA GLY A 303 8.74 -16.98 -9.83
C GLY A 303 8.46 -17.94 -8.68
N ILE A 304 9.32 -18.94 -8.46
CA ILE A 304 9.11 -19.96 -7.43
C ILE A 304 10.21 -19.84 -6.38
N SER A 305 9.82 -19.81 -5.10
CA SER A 305 10.76 -19.71 -3.98
C SER A 305 10.77 -21.00 -3.15
N VAL A 306 11.96 -21.43 -2.76
CA VAL A 306 12.17 -22.56 -1.84
C VAL A 306 12.66 -22.02 -0.50
N ALA A 307 11.96 -22.34 0.58
CA ALA A 307 12.36 -21.98 1.94
C ALA A 307 12.01 -23.12 2.91
N GLU A 308 12.97 -23.52 3.75
CA GLU A 308 12.77 -24.53 4.80
C GLU A 308 12.21 -25.88 4.28
N GLY A 309 12.58 -26.26 3.05
CA GLY A 309 12.09 -27.50 2.42
C GLY A 309 10.66 -27.41 1.91
N LYS A 310 10.14 -26.20 1.67
CA LYS A 310 8.82 -25.96 1.06
C LYS A 310 8.92 -25.03 -0.15
N VAL A 311 8.01 -25.23 -1.10
CA VAL A 311 7.91 -24.51 -2.36
C VAL A 311 6.69 -23.61 -2.38
N TYR A 312 6.88 -22.36 -2.79
CA TYR A 312 5.79 -21.45 -3.13
C TYR A 312 5.94 -20.96 -4.56
N SER A 313 4.88 -21.08 -5.37
CA SER A 313 4.87 -20.59 -6.74
C SER A 313 4.03 -19.32 -6.89
N HIS A 314 4.58 -18.31 -7.56
CA HIS A 314 3.88 -17.09 -7.96
C HIS A 314 3.36 -17.15 -9.41
N HIS A 315 3.57 -18.26 -10.12
CA HIS A 315 3.15 -18.42 -11.51
C HIS A 315 1.72 -18.98 -11.57
N GLY A 316 0.74 -18.17 -11.97
CA GLY A 316 -0.68 -18.61 -11.97
C GLY A 316 -1.01 -19.83 -12.85
N ALA A 317 -0.14 -20.18 -13.79
CA ALA A 317 -0.25 -21.38 -14.63
C ALA A 317 0.44 -22.62 -14.04
N ASP A 318 1.24 -22.45 -12.98
CA ASP A 318 1.97 -23.54 -12.32
C ASP A 318 1.01 -24.32 -11.39
N PRO A 319 0.94 -25.66 -11.48
CA PRO A 319 0.16 -26.49 -10.55
C PRO A 319 0.50 -26.26 -9.07
N LEU A 320 1.70 -25.79 -8.75
CA LEU A 320 2.15 -25.46 -7.40
C LEU A 320 1.64 -24.10 -6.90
N ALA A 321 1.01 -23.28 -7.75
CA ALA A 321 0.45 -21.97 -7.40
C ALA A 321 -0.97 -22.07 -6.82
N ASN A 322 -1.11 -22.85 -5.76
CA ASN A 322 -2.38 -23.10 -5.05
C ASN A 322 -2.63 -22.13 -3.86
N GLY A 323 -1.80 -21.10 -3.71
CA GLY A 323 -1.90 -20.12 -2.62
C GLY A 323 -1.26 -20.55 -1.30
N HIS A 324 -0.60 -21.72 -1.24
CA HIS A 324 0.06 -22.25 -0.05
C HIS A 324 1.52 -22.65 -0.33
N GLN A 325 2.29 -22.89 0.75
CA GLN A 325 3.63 -23.44 0.67
C GLN A 325 3.56 -24.97 0.66
N ASN A 326 4.01 -25.58 -0.44
CA ASN A 326 3.95 -27.01 -0.69
C ASN A 326 5.18 -27.73 -0.14
N ASP A 327 5.00 -28.79 0.63
CA ASP A 327 6.10 -29.70 1.02
C ASP A 327 6.46 -30.71 -0.09
N ALA A 328 7.46 -31.56 0.13
CA ALA A 328 7.94 -32.51 -0.89
C ALA A 328 6.83 -33.45 -1.39
N PHE A 329 5.99 -33.95 -0.48
CA PHE A 329 4.90 -34.85 -0.80
C PHE A 329 3.77 -34.12 -1.54
N GLU A 330 3.46 -32.88 -1.17
CA GLU A 330 2.49 -32.06 -1.89
C GLU A 330 2.98 -31.73 -3.31
N VAL A 331 4.26 -31.41 -3.49
CA VAL A 331 4.87 -31.23 -4.83
C VAL A 331 4.78 -32.52 -5.64
N TYR A 332 5.12 -33.67 -5.06
CA TYR A 332 4.97 -34.99 -5.69
C TYR A 332 3.51 -35.27 -6.08
N CYS A 333 2.56 -34.98 -5.19
CA CYS A 333 1.13 -35.18 -5.42
C CYS A 333 0.62 -34.30 -6.56
N LEU A 334 0.98 -33.01 -6.58
CA LEU A 334 0.52 -32.06 -7.59
C LEU A 334 1.13 -32.33 -8.95
N LEU A 335 2.43 -32.61 -9.03
CA LEU A 335 3.13 -32.78 -10.31
C LEU A 335 2.99 -34.18 -10.92
N GLU A 336 2.99 -35.24 -10.11
CA GLU A 336 2.94 -36.62 -10.62
C GLU A 336 1.54 -37.25 -10.56
N HIS A 337 0.67 -36.77 -9.67
CA HIS A 337 -0.66 -37.37 -9.43
C HIS A 337 -1.82 -36.39 -9.62
N ASN A 338 -1.58 -35.21 -10.21
CA ASN A 338 -2.60 -34.17 -10.45
C ASN A 338 -3.41 -33.79 -9.19
N GLY A 339 -2.77 -33.84 -8.02
CA GLY A 339 -3.42 -33.55 -6.73
C GLY A 339 -4.24 -34.68 -6.13
N ASP A 340 -4.27 -35.88 -6.72
CA ASP A 340 -4.93 -37.06 -6.15
C ASP A 340 -4.12 -37.64 -4.99
N GLN A 341 -4.45 -37.18 -3.77
CA GLN A 341 -3.75 -37.60 -2.55
C GLN A 341 -3.83 -39.11 -2.29
N SER A 342 -4.95 -39.76 -2.63
CA SER A 342 -5.11 -41.20 -2.38
C SER A 342 -4.17 -42.02 -3.26
N ARG A 343 -4.05 -41.64 -4.53
CA ARG A 343 -3.08 -42.22 -5.45
C ARG A 343 -1.65 -41.92 -5.03
N ALA A 344 -1.35 -40.66 -4.69
CA ALA A 344 -0.02 -40.24 -4.27
C ALA A 344 0.46 -40.98 -3.00
N VAL A 345 -0.40 -41.14 -1.98
CA VAL A 345 -0.07 -41.88 -0.75
C VAL A 345 0.20 -43.36 -1.06
N LYS A 346 -0.61 -43.98 -1.93
CA LYS A 346 -0.41 -45.39 -2.30
C LYS A 346 0.86 -45.60 -3.11
N ALA A 347 1.21 -44.67 -4.00
CA ALA A 347 2.44 -44.68 -4.78
C ALA A 347 3.66 -44.45 -3.87
N ALA A 348 3.61 -43.46 -2.99
CA ALA A 348 4.66 -43.17 -2.00
C ALA A 348 4.86 -44.35 -1.03
N ALA A 349 3.79 -44.99 -0.55
CA ALA A 349 3.89 -46.18 0.31
C ALA A 349 4.60 -47.34 -0.39
N ARG A 350 4.41 -47.48 -1.71
CA ARG A 350 5.13 -48.47 -2.53
C ARG A 350 6.59 -48.10 -2.71
N LEU A 351 6.90 -46.83 -2.99
CA LEU A 351 8.27 -46.31 -3.13
C LEU A 351 9.07 -46.46 -1.83
N LEU A 352 8.43 -46.24 -0.68
CA LEU A 352 9.06 -46.31 0.65
C LEU A 352 9.00 -47.70 1.30
N GLY A 353 8.37 -48.70 0.65
CA GLY A 353 8.22 -50.05 1.20
C GLY A 353 7.28 -50.16 2.42
N MET A 354 6.41 -49.16 2.65
CA MET A 354 5.53 -49.05 3.82
C MET A 354 4.12 -49.61 3.57
N GLN A 355 4.03 -50.82 3.02
CA GLN A 355 2.74 -51.49 2.77
C GLN A 355 2.27 -52.18 4.06
N HIS A 356 1.30 -51.59 4.77
CA HIS A 356 0.77 -52.19 6.00
C HIS A 356 -0.14 -53.39 5.71
N SER A 357 0.19 -54.54 6.30
CA SER A 357 -0.70 -55.67 6.52
C SER A 357 -1.73 -55.35 7.61
N SER A 358 -2.95 -55.83 7.43
CA SER A 358 -4.09 -55.73 8.35
C SER A 358 -3.83 -56.48 9.68
N ARG A 359 -4.24 -55.87 10.80
CA ARG A 359 -4.21 -56.37 12.20
C ARG A 359 -4.88 -57.74 12.41
N PRO A 360 -4.57 -58.40 13.56
CA PRO A 360 -5.64 -58.89 14.44
C PRO A 360 -5.50 -58.44 15.92
N ASP A 361 -6.40 -59.02 16.75
CA ASP A 361 -7.22 -58.45 17.82
C ASP A 361 -6.64 -58.16 19.21
N ALA A 362 -7.49 -57.44 19.96
CA ALA A 362 -7.42 -57.17 21.39
C ALA A 362 -7.92 -58.36 22.23
N HIS A 363 -7.01 -58.98 22.98
CA HIS A 363 -7.29 -59.59 24.28
C HIS A 363 -5.95 -59.85 24.98
N ASP A 364 -5.68 -59.06 26.03
CA ASP A 364 -5.12 -59.49 27.33
C ASP A 364 -4.51 -58.28 28.05
N LEU A 365 -5.27 -57.77 29.02
CA LEU A 365 -4.74 -56.98 30.12
C LEU A 365 -4.35 -57.95 31.25
N PRO A 366 -3.35 -57.59 32.07
CA PRO A 366 -3.72 -57.18 33.44
C PRO A 366 -2.94 -55.99 34.02
N THR A 367 -3.55 -55.47 35.09
CA THR A 367 -3.26 -54.33 35.98
C THR A 367 -2.00 -54.45 36.87
N PRO A 368 -1.57 -53.35 37.55
CA PRO A 368 -0.21 -53.18 38.10
C PRO A 368 -0.07 -53.64 39.56
N PRO A 369 1.18 -53.70 40.08
CA PRO A 369 1.41 -53.41 41.49
C PRO A 369 2.57 -52.43 41.76
N SER A 370 2.50 -51.92 42.98
CA SER A 370 3.27 -50.89 43.66
C SER A 370 4.59 -51.36 44.29
N ASP A 371 5.42 -50.36 44.57
CA ASP A 371 6.35 -50.15 45.70
C ASP A 371 7.68 -50.92 45.90
N GLU A 372 8.66 -50.06 46.23
CA GLU A 372 9.76 -50.17 47.20
C GLU A 372 11.22 -50.55 46.80
N ALA A 373 12.07 -49.53 47.05
CA ALA A 373 13.32 -49.53 47.83
C ALA A 373 14.66 -50.04 47.25
N GLY A 374 15.74 -49.27 47.55
CA GLY A 374 17.14 -49.71 47.48
C GLY A 374 18.10 -48.70 46.78
N ASN A 375 18.48 -47.56 47.34
CA ASN A 375 19.59 -47.27 48.29
C ASN A 375 21.02 -47.12 47.68
N ALA A 376 21.74 -46.09 48.17
CA ALA A 376 23.21 -45.84 48.18
C ALA A 376 23.92 -45.41 46.85
N THR A 377 24.88 -44.48 46.74
CA THR A 377 25.70 -43.68 47.70
C THR A 377 26.53 -42.60 46.96
N SER A 378 26.88 -41.53 47.71
CA SER A 378 28.13 -40.71 47.72
C SER A 378 28.63 -39.93 46.49
N ASN A 379 28.78 -38.59 46.60
CA ASN A 379 30.08 -37.95 46.97
C ASN A 379 30.02 -36.41 47.09
N ASN A 380 30.86 -35.91 48.00
CA ASN A 380 31.11 -34.53 48.44
C ASN A 380 31.64 -33.56 47.34
N ALA A 381 31.39 -32.25 47.52
CA ALA A 381 32.44 -31.24 47.77
C ALA A 381 31.88 -29.82 48.03
N THR A 382 32.35 -29.21 49.12
CA THR A 382 32.14 -27.83 49.60
C THR A 382 33.11 -26.82 48.98
N ALA A 383 32.69 -25.54 48.87
CA ALA A 383 33.60 -24.39 48.91
C ALA A 383 32.88 -23.14 49.50
N LEU A 384 33.52 -22.54 50.51
CA LEU A 384 33.13 -21.30 51.21
C LEU A 384 33.87 -20.09 50.61
N SER A 385 33.28 -18.90 50.67
CA SER A 385 34.01 -17.63 50.60
C SER A 385 33.37 -16.59 51.53
N ALA A 386 34.23 -15.84 52.23
CA ALA A 386 33.92 -14.90 53.29
C ALA A 386 33.91 -13.45 52.78
N ALA A 387 33.11 -12.58 53.42
CA ALA A 387 33.20 -11.13 53.28
C ALA A 387 32.98 -10.45 54.66
N ALA A 388 33.81 -9.45 54.94
CA ALA A 388 33.87 -8.67 56.19
C ALA A 388 32.87 -7.49 56.20
N PRO A 389 32.47 -6.94 57.37
CA PRO A 389 31.55 -5.80 57.47
C PRO A 389 32.25 -4.47 57.84
N PRO A 390 31.61 -3.30 57.60
CA PRO A 390 31.98 -2.04 58.23
C PRO A 390 31.12 -1.73 59.47
N ALA A 391 31.65 -0.82 60.30
CA ALA A 391 31.13 -0.41 61.61
C ALA A 391 30.32 0.91 61.57
N SER A 392 29.36 1.06 62.48
CA SER A 392 28.96 2.35 63.07
C SER A 392 28.10 2.11 64.31
N GLY A 393 28.52 2.66 65.45
CA GLY A 393 27.87 2.53 66.75
C GLY A 393 26.94 3.70 67.07
N GLY A 394 25.87 3.41 67.82
CA GLY A 394 24.95 4.39 68.41
C GLY A 394 24.49 3.90 69.79
N ALA A 395 24.45 4.82 70.75
CA ALA A 395 24.28 4.62 72.18
C ALA A 395 23.00 3.88 72.61
N GLY A 396 23.12 3.04 73.66
CA GLY A 396 22.02 2.24 74.21
C GLY A 396 21.27 2.94 75.33
N GLU A 397 19.94 2.98 75.20
CA GLU A 397 19.02 3.08 76.33
C GLU A 397 18.94 1.69 77.01
N GLU A 398 18.91 1.66 78.34
CA GLU A 398 18.71 0.41 79.10
C GLU A 398 17.31 -0.16 78.84
N LEU A 399 17.25 -1.23 78.04
CA LEU A 399 16.02 -1.93 77.70
C LEU A 399 15.57 -2.81 78.87
N THR A 400 14.43 -2.49 79.49
CA THR A 400 13.77 -3.31 80.52
C THR A 400 12.89 -4.40 79.90
N LEU A 401 12.62 -5.49 80.63
CA LEU A 401 11.83 -6.64 80.14
C LEU A 401 10.40 -6.22 79.71
N GLU A 402 9.76 -5.31 80.45
CA GLU A 402 8.43 -4.77 80.10
C GLU A 402 8.44 -4.02 78.76
N HIS A 403 9.50 -3.26 78.49
CA HIS A 403 9.66 -2.55 77.22
C HIS A 403 9.80 -3.53 76.05
N VAL A 404 10.55 -4.61 76.25
CA VAL A 404 10.75 -5.66 75.24
C VAL A 404 9.45 -6.42 74.96
N LEU A 405 8.67 -6.76 76.00
CA LEU A 405 7.35 -7.43 75.86
C LEU A 405 6.32 -6.57 75.13
N ARG A 406 6.34 -5.24 75.32
CA ARG A 406 5.43 -4.32 74.61
C ARG A 406 5.78 -4.17 73.13
N ARG A 407 7.07 -4.01 72.84
CA ARG A 407 7.59 -3.59 71.53
C ARG A 407 7.77 -4.73 70.55
N PHE A 408 8.17 -5.91 71.01
CA PHE A 408 8.52 -7.02 70.13
C PHE A 408 7.46 -8.11 70.17
N ALA A 409 7.15 -8.66 68.99
CA ALA A 409 6.26 -9.81 68.82
C ALA A 409 6.99 -10.95 68.11
N LEU A 410 6.76 -12.19 68.50
CA LEU A 410 7.28 -13.36 67.78
C LEU A 410 6.42 -13.61 66.54
N VAL A 411 7.07 -13.80 65.39
CA VAL A 411 6.36 -14.15 64.15
C VAL A 411 6.02 -15.63 64.19
N GLU A 412 4.72 -15.94 64.19
CA GLU A 412 4.20 -17.30 64.33
C GLU A 412 4.81 -18.27 63.31
N GLY A 413 5.19 -19.47 63.77
CA GLY A 413 5.81 -20.49 62.92
C GLY A 413 7.28 -20.22 62.55
N THR A 414 7.90 -19.14 63.05
CA THR A 414 9.31 -18.83 62.76
C THR A 414 10.11 -18.44 64.01
N THR A 415 11.42 -18.24 63.83
CA THR A 415 12.32 -17.69 64.86
C THR A 415 12.54 -16.18 64.72
N HIS A 416 11.78 -15.52 63.84
CA HIS A 416 11.92 -14.08 63.60
C HIS A 416 11.08 -13.28 64.60
N VAL A 417 11.54 -12.07 64.89
CA VAL A 417 10.90 -11.14 65.81
C VAL A 417 10.48 -9.91 65.02
N TRP A 418 9.24 -9.48 65.21
CA TRP A 418 8.67 -8.26 64.66
C TRP A 418 8.85 -7.10 65.65
N ASP A 419 9.49 -6.02 65.22
CA ASP A 419 9.56 -4.76 65.96
C ASP A 419 8.32 -3.91 65.64
N CYS A 420 7.40 -3.78 66.59
CA CYS A 420 6.14 -3.05 66.39
C CYS A 420 6.37 -1.55 66.13
N ASP A 421 7.41 -0.96 66.71
CA ASP A 421 7.68 0.48 66.62
C ASP A 421 8.25 0.84 65.24
N HIS A 422 9.11 -0.03 64.69
CA HIS A 422 9.70 0.17 63.37
C HIS A 422 8.93 -0.51 62.23
N SER A 423 8.00 -1.39 62.57
CA SER A 423 7.26 -2.27 61.65
C SER A 423 8.21 -3.03 60.71
N LYS A 424 9.15 -3.79 61.29
CA LYS A 424 10.14 -4.59 60.55
C LYS A 424 10.40 -5.93 61.22
N VAL A 425 10.65 -6.95 60.40
CA VAL A 425 11.11 -8.26 60.84
C VAL A 425 12.62 -8.26 61.10
N MET A 426 13.07 -8.90 62.18
CA MET A 426 14.48 -9.17 62.47
C MET A 426 14.73 -10.64 62.84
N LYS A 427 15.95 -11.12 62.53
CA LYS A 427 16.40 -12.46 62.93
C LYS A 427 16.64 -12.53 64.43
N LYS A 428 16.44 -13.72 65.02
CA LYS A 428 16.73 -14.00 66.43
C LYS A 428 18.10 -13.48 66.88
N SER A 429 19.15 -13.68 66.09
CA SER A 429 20.50 -13.21 66.39
C SER A 429 20.62 -11.68 66.43
N ALA A 430 19.89 -10.97 65.57
CA ALA A 430 19.84 -9.51 65.57
C ALA A 430 19.03 -8.97 66.76
N PHE A 431 17.95 -9.67 67.14
CA PHE A 431 17.18 -9.37 68.33
C PHE A 431 18.02 -9.57 69.60
N GLU A 432 18.69 -10.71 69.75
CA GLU A 432 19.61 -11.02 70.86
C GLU A 432 20.74 -10.01 70.98
N ALA A 433 21.29 -9.54 69.85
CA ALA A 433 22.31 -8.50 69.83
C ALA A 433 21.77 -7.12 70.28
N ARG A 434 20.47 -6.86 70.10
CA ARG A 434 19.82 -5.58 70.44
C ARG A 434 19.38 -5.51 71.89
N VAL A 435 18.75 -6.56 72.41
CA VAL A 435 18.20 -6.56 73.79
C VAL A 435 19.12 -7.24 74.80
N GLY A 436 20.17 -7.94 74.35
CA GLY A 436 21.06 -8.73 75.18
C GLY A 436 20.53 -10.16 75.42
N LYS A 437 21.44 -11.14 75.42
CA LYS A 437 21.07 -12.58 75.49
C LYS A 437 20.22 -12.95 76.71
N ALA A 438 20.45 -12.31 77.86
CA ALA A 438 19.69 -12.58 79.09
C ALA A 438 18.22 -12.14 78.96
N LEU A 439 17.97 -10.91 78.52
CA LEU A 439 16.64 -10.37 78.29
C LEU A 439 15.91 -11.07 77.13
N ALA A 440 16.62 -11.40 76.05
CA ALA A 440 16.06 -12.14 74.92
C ALA A 440 15.56 -13.53 75.34
N LYS A 441 16.31 -14.23 76.21
CA LYS A 441 15.91 -15.53 76.76
C LYS A 441 14.68 -15.40 77.66
N SER A 442 14.69 -14.44 78.59
CA SER A 442 13.52 -14.19 79.45
C SER A 442 12.26 -13.85 78.65
N TRP A 443 12.37 -13.07 77.58
CA TRP A 443 11.25 -12.77 76.69
C TRP A 443 10.76 -13.99 75.90
N LEU A 444 11.67 -14.86 75.43
CA LEU A 444 11.30 -16.07 74.69
C LEU A 444 10.55 -17.09 75.58
N ASP A 445 10.98 -17.20 76.84
CA ASP A 445 10.43 -18.12 77.84
C ASP A 445 9.13 -17.57 78.48
N ASP A 446 8.82 -16.28 78.30
CA ASP A 446 7.61 -15.63 78.81
C ASP A 446 6.35 -16.10 78.05
N THR A 447 5.28 -16.40 78.78
CA THR A 447 4.00 -16.88 78.22
C THR A 447 3.08 -15.75 77.77
N GLY A 448 3.33 -14.50 78.19
CA GLY A 448 2.65 -13.28 77.78
C GLY A 448 3.29 -12.56 76.59
N LYS A 449 4.28 -13.17 75.92
CA LYS A 449 4.88 -12.62 74.69
C LYS A 449 3.84 -12.47 73.58
N ARG A 450 3.89 -11.34 72.86
CA ARG A 450 2.99 -11.06 71.74
C ARG A 450 3.35 -11.93 70.54
N LEU A 451 2.34 -12.43 69.85
CA LEU A 451 2.46 -13.16 68.60
C LEU A 451 1.87 -12.34 67.46
N ILE A 452 2.46 -12.42 66.28
CA ILE A 452 1.93 -11.83 65.05
C ILE A 452 2.01 -12.88 63.94
N SER A 453 0.95 -13.03 63.15
CA SER A 453 0.94 -14.00 62.06
C SER A 453 1.90 -13.55 60.94
N ASP A 454 2.57 -14.53 60.32
CA ASP A 454 3.48 -14.28 59.20
C ASP A 454 2.77 -13.62 58.00
N GLU A 455 1.49 -13.93 57.81
CA GLU A 455 0.64 -13.31 56.78
C GLU A 455 0.41 -11.81 57.06
N HIS A 456 0.07 -11.44 58.30
CA HIS A 456 -0.17 -10.04 58.67
C HIS A 456 1.12 -9.19 58.60
N VAL A 457 2.27 -9.77 58.93
CA VAL A 457 3.58 -9.14 58.75
C VAL A 457 3.86 -8.83 57.28
N ARG A 458 3.58 -9.79 56.39
CA ARG A 458 3.77 -9.61 54.93
C ARG A 458 2.85 -8.54 54.37
N ASP A 459 1.60 -8.47 54.80
CA ASP A 459 0.64 -7.45 54.39
C ASP A 459 1.07 -6.03 54.79
N ILE A 460 1.57 -5.86 56.03
CA ILE A 460 2.09 -4.57 56.51
C ILE A 460 3.33 -4.14 55.70
N GLU A 461 4.26 -5.06 55.45
CA GLU A 461 5.47 -4.76 54.66
C GLU A 461 5.14 -4.45 53.19
N GLN A 462 4.17 -5.15 52.58
CA GLN A 462 3.70 -4.88 51.21
C GLN A 462 2.99 -3.53 51.09
N THR A 463 2.08 -3.22 52.01
CA THR A 463 1.31 -1.96 52.02
C THR A 463 2.23 -0.75 52.12
N ARG A 464 3.27 -0.83 52.97
CA ARG A 464 4.23 0.27 53.17
C ARG A 464 5.17 0.47 51.96
N ARG A 465 5.56 -0.61 51.27
CA ARG A 465 6.34 -0.53 50.02
C ARG A 465 5.56 0.10 48.87
N MET A 466 4.25 -0.15 48.80
CA MET A 466 3.38 0.42 47.76
C MET A 466 2.99 1.88 48.04
N ALA A 467 2.81 2.27 49.31
CA ALA A 467 2.44 3.65 49.69
C ALA A 467 3.52 4.70 49.37
N GLY A 468 4.81 4.32 49.36
CA GLY A 468 5.93 5.23 49.08
C GLY A 468 6.12 5.62 47.60
N LYS A 469 5.33 5.06 46.67
CA LYS A 469 5.44 5.28 45.22
C LYS A 469 4.11 5.67 44.58
N LYS A 470 3.40 6.68 45.12
CA LYS A 470 2.38 7.41 44.35
C LYS A 470 3.09 8.16 43.20
N GLY A 471 3.29 7.47 42.09
CA GLY A 471 4.13 7.89 40.96
C GLY A 471 3.30 8.24 39.74
N GLY A 472 2.95 9.53 39.63
CA GLY A 472 2.27 10.12 38.47
C GLY A 472 1.77 11.54 38.81
N ALA A 473 1.56 12.37 37.79
CA ALA A 473 0.99 13.72 37.97
C ALA A 473 -0.43 13.67 38.57
N LEU A 474 -1.15 12.56 38.34
CA LEU A 474 -2.50 12.31 38.87
C LEU A 474 -2.53 11.55 40.21
N GLY A 475 -1.38 11.23 40.82
CA GLY A 475 -1.34 10.55 42.13
C GLY A 475 -1.91 9.12 42.16
N MET A 476 -2.12 8.50 41.00
CA MET A 476 -2.69 7.15 40.86
C MET A 476 -1.77 6.06 41.42
N SER A 477 -2.35 5.01 41.98
CA SER A 477 -1.60 3.82 42.38
C SER A 477 -1.11 3.06 41.13
N PRO A 478 -0.02 2.26 41.22
CA PRO A 478 0.43 1.42 40.11
C PRO A 478 -0.64 0.47 39.55
N THR A 479 -1.49 -0.10 40.42
CA THR A 479 -2.60 -1.00 40.06
C THR A 479 -3.73 -0.27 39.33
N ASP A 480 -3.97 1.01 39.64
CA ASP A 480 -4.95 1.83 38.94
C ASP A 480 -4.45 2.38 37.61
N ARG A 481 -3.15 2.69 37.52
CA ARG A 481 -2.54 3.34 36.34
C ARG A 481 -2.25 2.36 35.22
N TYR A 482 -1.66 1.21 35.56
CA TYR A 482 -1.15 0.24 34.59
C TYR A 482 -2.10 -0.93 34.46
N VAL A 483 -2.73 -1.07 33.30
CA VAL A 483 -3.65 -2.17 32.98
C VAL A 483 -2.94 -3.17 32.10
N TYR A 484 -2.86 -4.42 32.55
CA TYR A 484 -2.25 -5.49 31.76
C TYR A 484 -3.12 -5.81 30.54
N ILE A 485 -2.49 -5.90 29.36
CA ILE A 485 -3.17 -6.25 28.11
C ILE A 485 -2.93 -7.74 27.86
N ASP A 486 -3.95 -8.54 28.11
CA ASP A 486 -3.86 -10.00 27.99
C ASP A 486 -3.47 -10.42 26.57
N GLY A 487 -2.66 -11.48 26.47
CA GLY A 487 -2.11 -11.97 25.22
C GLY A 487 -0.95 -11.14 24.64
N THR A 488 -0.51 -10.06 25.29
CA THR A 488 0.58 -9.19 24.79
C THR A 488 1.68 -8.93 25.83
N LYS A 489 2.80 -8.35 25.38
CA LYS A 489 3.87 -7.79 26.23
C LYS A 489 3.74 -6.28 26.42
N ASP A 490 2.55 -5.75 26.14
CA ASP A 490 2.24 -4.35 26.28
C ASP A 490 1.31 -4.14 27.48
N VAL A 491 1.37 -2.94 28.03
CA VAL A 491 0.55 -2.47 29.15
C VAL A 491 -0.11 -1.18 28.71
N TRP A 492 -1.39 -1.01 29.06
CA TRP A 492 -2.09 0.25 28.85
C TRP A 492 -1.80 1.19 30.03
N ASP A 493 -1.19 2.35 29.74
CA ASP A 493 -1.02 3.42 30.71
C ASP A 493 -2.25 4.32 30.68
N ARG A 494 -3.07 4.31 31.74
CA ARG A 494 -4.29 5.14 31.84
C ARG A 494 -4.02 6.62 32.00
N GLU A 495 -2.87 7.00 32.57
CA GLU A 495 -2.49 8.41 32.69
C GLU A 495 -2.05 8.96 31.32
N LYS A 496 -1.25 8.19 30.57
CA LYS A 496 -0.76 8.60 29.24
C LYS A 496 -1.67 8.20 28.08
N LYS A 497 -2.75 7.45 28.37
CA LYS A 497 -3.75 6.93 27.42
C LYS A 497 -3.15 6.27 26.18
N ARG A 498 -2.13 5.44 26.40
CA ARG A 498 -1.41 4.76 25.32
C ARG A 498 -0.88 3.40 25.76
N ARG A 499 -0.63 2.54 24.78
CA ARG A 499 0.12 1.30 24.97
C ARG A 499 1.59 1.62 25.21
N ILE A 500 2.20 0.97 26.19
CA ILE A 500 3.62 1.03 26.49
C ILE A 500 4.15 -0.39 26.68
N ALA A 501 5.40 -0.63 26.26
CA ALA A 501 6.03 -1.92 26.46
C ALA A 501 6.20 -2.25 27.95
N GLU A 502 6.06 -3.52 28.31
CA GLU A 502 6.28 -4.04 29.68
C GLU A 502 7.61 -3.55 30.27
N GLY A 503 8.67 -3.52 29.47
CA GLY A 503 9.99 -3.04 29.90
C GLY A 503 9.98 -1.60 30.41
N ALA A 504 9.18 -0.72 29.82
CA ALA A 504 9.03 0.66 30.28
C ALA A 504 8.29 0.74 31.63
N VAL A 505 7.29 -0.12 31.85
CA VAL A 505 6.58 -0.23 33.14
C VAL A 505 7.51 -0.79 34.21
N LYS A 506 8.30 -1.81 33.88
CA LYS A 506 9.30 -2.39 34.77
C LYS A 506 10.35 -1.37 35.20
N MET A 507 10.82 -0.53 34.26
CA MET A 507 11.72 0.59 34.59
C MET A 507 11.03 1.66 35.45
N ALA A 508 9.77 1.97 35.19
CA ALA A 508 9.02 2.98 35.94
C ALA A 508 8.70 2.54 37.38
N LEU A 509 8.38 1.26 37.59
CA LEU A 509 8.04 0.71 38.90
C LEU A 509 9.27 0.21 39.68
N GLY A 510 10.34 -0.21 39.00
CA GLY A 510 11.53 -0.80 39.65
C GLY A 510 11.16 -2.01 40.51
N ASP A 511 11.63 -2.06 41.76
CA ASP A 511 11.43 -3.18 42.68
C ASP A 511 9.96 -3.49 43.00
N THR A 512 9.04 -2.54 42.78
CA THR A 512 7.59 -2.75 43.00
C THR A 512 6.88 -3.33 41.78
N TYR A 513 7.59 -3.54 40.67
CA TYR A 513 7.02 -4.18 39.47
C TYR A 513 6.48 -5.57 39.77
N SER A 514 7.25 -6.40 40.49
CA SER A 514 6.82 -7.76 40.87
C SER A 514 5.60 -7.75 41.79
N LEU A 515 5.43 -6.70 42.61
CA LEU A 515 4.24 -6.53 43.46
C LEU A 515 3.00 -6.21 42.63
N TRP A 516 3.11 -5.30 41.65
CA TRP A 516 2.03 -5.02 40.70
C TRP A 516 1.70 -6.26 39.84
N LEU A 517 2.71 -6.96 39.33
CA LEU A 517 2.55 -8.13 38.46
C LEU A 517 1.82 -9.28 39.18
N ASN A 518 2.03 -9.42 40.49
CA ASN A 518 1.43 -10.49 41.30
C ASN A 518 0.20 -10.03 42.10
N SER A 519 -0.24 -8.78 41.95
CA SER A 519 -1.40 -8.24 42.68
C SER A 519 -2.70 -8.83 42.14
N SER A 520 -3.58 -9.28 43.03
CA SER A 520 -4.95 -9.68 42.71
C SER A 520 -5.80 -8.52 42.19
N ASP A 521 -5.46 -7.29 42.57
CA ASP A 521 -6.18 -6.07 42.21
C ASP A 521 -5.70 -5.50 40.86
N ARG A 522 -4.74 -6.17 40.21
CA ARG A 522 -4.24 -5.75 38.89
C ARG A 522 -5.34 -5.93 37.86
N ARG A 523 -5.83 -4.82 37.33
CA ARG A 523 -6.75 -4.82 36.19
C ARG A 523 -6.10 -5.47 34.97
N THR A 524 -6.81 -6.40 34.37
CA THR A 524 -6.43 -7.09 33.12
C THR A 524 -7.54 -6.90 32.10
N VAL A 525 -7.17 -6.59 30.86
CA VAL A 525 -8.09 -6.34 29.76
C VAL A 525 -7.57 -7.05 28.52
N ASP A 526 -8.45 -7.70 27.76
CA ASP A 526 -8.07 -8.34 26.49
C ASP A 526 -7.62 -7.29 25.46
N VAL A 527 -6.74 -7.66 24.54
CA VAL A 527 -6.31 -6.79 23.43
C VAL A 527 -7.49 -6.28 22.59
N GLU A 528 -8.54 -7.09 22.42
CA GLU A 528 -9.78 -6.77 21.69
C GLU A 528 -10.67 -5.78 22.44
N HIS A 529 -10.49 -5.64 23.76
CA HIS A 529 -11.26 -4.73 24.61
C HIS A 529 -10.67 -3.31 24.67
N ILE A 530 -9.56 -3.06 23.96
CA ILE A 530 -9.02 -1.70 23.74
C ILE A 530 -9.57 -1.18 22.42
N VAL A 531 -10.64 -0.39 22.49
CA VAL A 531 -11.43 0.02 21.33
C VAL A 531 -11.41 1.52 21.13
N PHE A 532 -11.64 1.95 19.89
CA PHE A 532 -11.98 3.33 19.58
C PHE A 532 -13.51 3.42 19.46
N ASP A 533 -14.17 3.92 20.51
CA ASP A 533 -15.63 4.06 20.56
C ASP A 533 -16.05 5.52 20.83
N PRO A 534 -16.20 6.34 19.79
CA PRO A 534 -16.65 7.73 19.95
C PRO A 534 -18.08 7.86 20.49
N THR A 535 -18.88 6.78 20.45
CA THR A 535 -20.27 6.78 20.93
C THR A 535 -20.38 6.68 22.44
N MET A 536 -19.30 6.32 23.13
CA MET A 536 -19.23 6.12 24.59
C MET A 536 -20.28 5.11 25.10
N THR A 537 -20.61 4.08 24.30
CA THR A 537 -21.64 3.08 24.64
C THR A 537 -21.07 1.84 25.30
N LYS A 538 -19.78 1.56 25.12
CA LYS A 538 -19.10 0.39 25.70
C LYS A 538 -18.90 0.56 27.21
N ASP A 539 -19.11 -0.52 27.95
CA ASP A 539 -18.94 -0.56 29.41
C ASP A 539 -17.47 -0.27 29.80
N PRO A 540 -17.19 0.83 30.54
CA PRO A 540 -15.84 1.20 30.96
C PRO A 540 -15.17 0.21 31.92
N THR A 541 -15.92 -0.71 32.52
CA THR A 541 -15.37 -1.77 33.39
C THR A 541 -14.71 -2.87 32.57
N VAL A 542 -15.28 -3.21 31.42
CA VAL A 542 -14.80 -4.25 30.51
C VAL A 542 -13.85 -3.69 29.45
N TYR A 543 -14.19 -2.54 28.87
CA TYR A 543 -13.48 -1.94 27.75
C TYR A 543 -12.61 -0.76 28.17
N ILE A 544 -11.52 -0.56 27.44
CA ILE A 544 -10.73 0.67 27.47
C ILE A 544 -11.03 1.42 26.19
N ASN A 545 -11.75 2.53 26.32
CA ASN A 545 -11.99 3.43 25.21
C ASN A 545 -10.77 4.33 24.98
N THR A 546 -10.35 4.44 23.72
CA THR A 546 -9.23 5.30 23.29
C THR A 546 -9.68 6.67 22.78
N PHE A 547 -10.99 6.92 22.74
CA PHE A 547 -11.56 8.24 22.47
C PHE A 547 -11.68 9.06 23.77
N ASP A 548 -11.23 10.31 23.72
CA ASP A 548 -11.09 11.19 24.89
C ASP A 548 -11.98 12.44 24.82
N GLY A 549 -12.90 12.48 23.85
CA GLY A 549 -13.62 13.70 23.50
C GLY A 549 -12.84 14.57 22.52
N LEU A 550 -13.52 15.50 21.87
CA LEU A 550 -12.90 16.46 20.95
C LEU A 550 -12.02 17.45 21.73
N PRO A 551 -10.92 17.94 21.15
CA PRO A 551 -9.96 18.80 21.86
C PRO A 551 -10.46 20.23 22.12
N LEU A 552 -11.52 20.67 21.42
CA LEU A 552 -12.12 22.00 21.58
C LEU A 552 -13.45 21.90 22.33
N GLU A 553 -13.68 22.84 23.25
CA GLU A 553 -14.98 23.05 23.86
C GLU A 553 -15.83 23.98 22.97
N PRO A 554 -17.13 23.68 22.76
CA PRO A 554 -17.99 24.50 21.92
C PRO A 554 -18.33 25.82 22.62
N VAL A 555 -18.27 26.93 21.86
CA VAL A 555 -18.68 28.26 22.32
C VAL A 555 -19.84 28.75 21.46
N ARG A 556 -20.92 29.25 22.08
CA ARG A 556 -22.04 29.82 21.33
C ARG A 556 -21.80 31.30 21.06
N ASP A 557 -21.12 31.59 19.96
CA ASP A 557 -20.90 32.95 19.46
C ASP A 557 -20.96 32.98 17.93
N ASP A 558 -22.14 33.32 17.39
CA ASP A 558 -22.34 33.33 15.94
C ASP A 558 -21.59 34.47 15.24
N ALA A 559 -21.22 35.53 15.97
CA ALA A 559 -20.47 36.65 15.41
C ALA A 559 -18.99 36.29 15.21
N ALA A 560 -18.41 35.52 16.15
CA ALA A 560 -17.02 35.06 16.08
C ALA A 560 -16.74 34.03 14.97
N CYS A 561 -17.78 33.40 14.40
CA CYS A 561 -17.65 32.48 13.27
C CYS A 561 -18.41 32.95 12.01
N ALA A 562 -18.75 34.24 11.91
CA ALA A 562 -19.58 34.75 10.82
C ALA A 562 -18.95 34.52 9.43
N ASN A 563 -17.63 34.70 9.29
CA ASN A 563 -16.93 34.48 8.03
C ASN A 563 -16.73 32.99 7.74
N LEU A 564 -16.50 32.16 8.76
CA LEU A 564 -16.49 30.69 8.59
C LEU A 564 -17.85 30.14 8.14
N ARG A 565 -18.96 30.63 8.70
CA ARG A 565 -20.32 30.27 8.24
C ARG A 565 -20.58 30.75 6.82
N TRP A 566 -20.16 31.97 6.50
CA TRP A 566 -20.22 32.49 5.14
C TRP A 566 -19.40 31.63 4.16
N LEU A 567 -18.23 31.13 4.57
CA LEU A 567 -17.37 30.29 3.74
C LEU A 567 -18.06 28.97 3.33
N ILE A 568 -18.90 28.38 4.19
CA ILE A 568 -19.72 27.21 3.84
C ILE A 568 -20.63 27.54 2.65
N SER A 569 -21.34 28.67 2.71
CA SER A 569 -22.23 29.11 1.64
C SER A 569 -21.46 29.51 0.37
N PHE A 570 -20.33 30.21 0.53
CA PHE A 570 -19.45 30.61 -0.57
C PHE A 570 -18.92 29.42 -1.35
N LEU A 571 -18.44 28.37 -0.66
CA LEU A 571 -17.97 27.15 -1.32
C LEU A 571 -19.06 26.47 -2.13
N CYS A 572 -20.32 26.55 -1.67
CA CYS A 572 -21.51 26.05 -2.38
C CYS A 572 -22.05 26.99 -3.47
N ASN A 573 -21.33 28.06 -3.85
CA ASN A 573 -21.80 29.12 -4.77
C ASN A 573 -23.13 29.75 -4.33
N HIS A 574 -23.39 29.81 -3.02
CA HIS A 574 -24.64 30.29 -2.44
C HIS A 574 -25.89 29.50 -2.82
N ASP A 575 -25.75 28.27 -3.34
CA ASP A 575 -26.87 27.35 -3.52
C ASP A 575 -27.44 26.96 -2.14
N GLU A 576 -28.70 27.33 -1.88
CA GLU A 576 -29.35 27.13 -0.59
C GLU A 576 -29.49 25.65 -0.22
N ALA A 577 -29.82 24.79 -1.19
CA ALA A 577 -30.02 23.36 -0.96
C ALA A 577 -28.70 22.67 -0.63
N ALA A 578 -27.64 22.96 -1.39
CA ALA A 578 -26.30 22.43 -1.13
C ALA A 578 -25.72 22.98 0.17
N THR A 579 -25.90 24.27 0.46
CA THR A 579 -25.45 24.91 1.71
C THR A 579 -26.15 24.32 2.93
N SER A 580 -27.48 24.18 2.89
CA SER A 580 -28.26 23.59 3.97
C SER A 580 -27.88 22.12 4.22
N TRP A 581 -27.74 21.35 3.13
CA TRP A 581 -27.31 19.96 3.23
C TRP A 581 -25.89 19.85 3.81
N LEU A 582 -24.94 20.65 3.34
CA LEU A 582 -23.55 20.63 3.82
C LEU A 582 -23.47 21.02 5.30
N ALA A 583 -24.20 22.05 5.73
CA ALA A 583 -24.27 22.47 7.12
C ALA A 583 -24.81 21.35 8.03
N ARG A 584 -25.93 20.71 7.65
CA ARG A 584 -26.49 19.56 8.38
C ARG A 584 -25.57 18.35 8.37
N TRP A 585 -24.90 18.09 7.25
CA TRP A 585 -23.93 17.00 7.09
C TRP A 585 -22.70 17.19 7.98
N LEU A 586 -22.22 18.43 8.14
CA LEU A 586 -21.14 18.76 9.08
C LEU A 586 -21.59 18.69 10.54
N ALA A 587 -22.83 19.09 10.82
CA ALA A 587 -23.41 19.10 12.16
C ALA A 587 -23.69 17.69 12.69
N TYR A 588 -24.19 16.79 11.84
CA TYR A 588 -24.68 15.48 12.27
C TYR A 588 -23.63 14.64 13.03
N PRO A 589 -22.38 14.46 12.55
CA PRO A 589 -21.36 13.71 13.29
C PRO A 589 -20.89 14.38 14.59
N LEU A 590 -21.11 15.70 14.73
CA LEU A 590 -20.79 16.43 15.95
C LEU A 590 -21.89 16.31 17.00
N GLN A 591 -23.17 16.29 16.57
CA GLN A 591 -24.32 16.04 17.44
C GLN A 591 -24.46 14.53 17.79
N HIS A 592 -23.98 13.66 16.90
CA HIS A 592 -23.95 12.21 17.07
C HIS A 592 -22.53 11.67 16.91
N LEU A 593 -21.68 11.88 17.92
CA LEU A 593 -20.28 11.45 17.90
C LEU A 593 -20.17 9.95 17.57
N GLY A 594 -19.31 9.64 16.59
CA GLY A 594 -19.16 8.29 16.03
C GLY A 594 -20.12 7.96 14.89
N ALA A 595 -21.01 8.89 14.49
CA ALA A 595 -21.82 8.67 13.30
C ALA A 595 -20.96 8.60 12.03
N LYS A 596 -21.08 7.48 11.33
CA LYS A 596 -20.51 7.26 10.01
C LYS A 596 -21.55 7.58 8.94
N MET A 597 -21.31 8.66 8.19
CA MET A 597 -22.17 9.06 7.08
C MET A 597 -22.02 8.05 5.93
N ASP A 598 -23.12 7.68 5.28
CA ASP A 598 -23.10 6.85 4.06
C ASP A 598 -22.84 7.74 2.81
N THR A 599 -22.48 9.01 3.03
CA THR A 599 -22.23 10.07 2.05
C THR A 599 -20.93 10.81 2.35
N ALA A 600 -20.36 11.45 1.34
CA ALA A 600 -19.15 12.27 1.41
C ALA A 600 -19.29 13.53 0.52
N VAL A 601 -18.34 14.45 0.65
CA VAL A 601 -18.30 15.70 -0.13
C VAL A 601 -17.14 15.60 -1.13
N LEU A 602 -17.41 15.91 -2.39
CA LEU A 602 -16.41 16.10 -3.44
C LEU A 602 -16.44 17.56 -3.88
N MET A 603 -15.37 18.30 -3.59
CA MET A 603 -15.17 19.64 -4.14
C MET A 603 -14.09 19.61 -5.20
N HIS A 604 -14.45 19.98 -6.43
CA HIS A 604 -13.49 20.05 -7.51
C HIS A 604 -13.62 21.33 -8.33
N SER A 605 -12.48 21.91 -8.70
CA SER A 605 -12.46 23.12 -9.52
C SER A 605 -11.12 23.29 -10.21
N SER A 606 -11.11 23.76 -11.45
CA SER A 606 -9.87 24.12 -12.15
C SER A 606 -9.12 25.32 -11.55
N MET A 607 -9.74 26.01 -10.59
CA MET A 607 -9.23 27.24 -9.98
C MET A 607 -8.73 26.99 -8.55
N GLU A 608 -7.53 27.49 -8.27
CA GLU A 608 -6.92 27.44 -6.95
C GLU A 608 -7.35 28.63 -6.07
N GLY A 609 -7.20 28.49 -4.76
CA GLY A 609 -7.46 29.61 -3.84
C GLY A 609 -8.92 29.90 -3.53
N SER A 610 -9.86 28.98 -3.80
CA SER A 610 -11.27 29.15 -3.41
C SER A 610 -11.55 28.90 -1.92
N GLY A 611 -10.54 28.55 -1.11
CA GLY A 611 -10.69 28.32 0.34
C GLY A 611 -11.09 26.89 0.75
N LYS A 612 -11.03 25.91 -0.16
CA LYS A 612 -11.37 24.49 0.11
C LYS A 612 -10.56 23.89 1.27
N SER A 613 -9.24 23.93 1.17
CA SER A 613 -8.34 23.39 2.21
C SER A 613 -8.42 24.21 3.50
N LEU A 614 -8.55 25.54 3.41
CA LEU A 614 -8.73 26.42 4.57
C LEU A 614 -9.95 26.01 5.42
N PHE A 615 -11.05 25.65 4.77
CA PHE A 615 -12.23 25.18 5.50
C PHE A 615 -12.06 23.74 6.00
N PHE A 616 -11.90 22.77 5.10
CA PHE A 616 -11.99 21.36 5.50
C PHE A 616 -10.75 20.82 6.20
N ALA A 617 -9.55 21.24 5.78
CA ALA A 617 -8.30 20.77 6.37
C ALA A 617 -7.92 21.62 7.59
N ASP A 618 -7.88 22.96 7.45
CA ASP A 618 -7.40 23.80 8.55
C ASP A 618 -8.47 24.02 9.64
N THR A 619 -9.68 24.45 9.26
CA THR A 619 -10.74 24.75 10.24
C THR A 619 -11.27 23.48 10.90
N LEU A 620 -11.74 22.52 10.11
CA LEU A 620 -12.28 21.26 10.64
C LEU A 620 -11.19 20.35 11.19
N GLY A 621 -9.96 20.40 10.65
CA GLY A 621 -8.81 19.71 11.25
C GLY A 621 -8.47 20.21 12.65
N ARG A 622 -8.56 21.53 12.92
CA ARG A 622 -8.45 22.08 14.28
C ARG A 622 -9.60 21.64 15.18
N LEU A 623 -10.83 21.53 14.65
CA LEU A 623 -12.00 21.10 15.40
C LEU A 623 -11.86 19.65 15.90
N TYR A 624 -11.50 18.73 15.02
CA TYR A 624 -11.34 17.31 15.35
C TYR A 624 -9.96 16.96 15.94
N GLY A 625 -8.96 17.83 15.75
CA GLY A 625 -7.57 17.67 16.20
C GLY A 625 -6.96 16.32 15.85
N GLN A 626 -6.57 15.54 16.87
CA GLN A 626 -5.92 14.24 16.66
C GLN A 626 -6.81 13.21 15.92
N TYR A 627 -8.12 13.43 15.88
CA TYR A 627 -9.08 12.59 15.18
C TYR A 627 -9.29 13.00 13.71
N ALA A 628 -8.59 14.04 13.23
CA ALA A 628 -8.52 14.42 11.82
C ALA A 628 -7.30 13.82 11.12
N ALA A 629 -7.38 13.71 9.80
CA ALA A 629 -6.25 13.41 8.92
C ALA A 629 -6.37 14.20 7.61
N THR A 630 -5.26 14.74 7.13
CA THR A 630 -5.12 15.21 5.75
C THR A 630 -4.30 14.20 4.99
N VAL A 631 -4.83 13.74 3.85
CA VAL A 631 -4.37 12.56 3.14
C VAL A 631 -4.05 12.95 1.71
N GLY A 632 -2.81 12.74 1.29
CA GLY A 632 -2.39 12.95 -0.10
C GLY A 632 -2.60 11.71 -0.98
N GLN A 633 -2.33 11.86 -2.27
CA GLN A 633 -2.49 10.80 -3.28
C GLN A 633 -1.81 9.48 -2.91
N THR A 634 -0.52 9.50 -2.52
CA THR A 634 0.26 8.28 -2.22
C THR A 634 -0.30 7.48 -1.05
N GLN A 635 -0.89 8.16 -0.05
CA GLN A 635 -1.47 7.50 1.11
C GLN A 635 -2.81 6.84 0.79
N LEU A 636 -3.58 7.42 -0.15
CA LEU A 636 -4.77 6.76 -0.66
C LEU A 636 -4.42 5.55 -1.54
N GLU A 637 -3.38 5.64 -2.36
CA GLU A 637 -2.95 4.55 -3.25
C GLU A 637 -2.30 3.38 -2.48
N SER A 638 -1.67 3.66 -1.34
CA SER A 638 -0.99 2.65 -0.55
C SER A 638 -1.91 1.53 -0.05
N ASN A 639 -1.36 0.32 0.04
CA ASN A 639 -1.97 -0.80 0.76
C ASN A 639 -1.86 -0.61 2.29
N PHE A 640 -0.99 0.27 2.78
CA PHE A 640 -0.87 0.58 4.20
C PHE A 640 -1.79 1.74 4.58
N ASN A 641 -2.76 1.48 5.44
CA ASN A 641 -3.84 2.41 5.78
C ASN A 641 -3.99 2.65 7.30
N ALA A 642 -2.99 2.26 8.11
CA ALA A 642 -2.98 2.46 9.56
C ALA A 642 -3.21 3.92 10.02
N TRP A 643 -3.00 4.90 9.13
CA TRP A 643 -3.32 6.31 9.37
C TRP A 643 -4.82 6.56 9.61
N GLN A 644 -5.71 5.66 9.16
CA GLN A 644 -7.16 5.72 9.36
C GLN A 644 -7.57 5.36 10.80
N SER A 645 -6.68 4.75 11.58
CA SER A 645 -6.97 4.35 12.95
C SER A 645 -7.33 5.56 13.80
N ARG A 646 -8.43 5.42 14.55
CA ARG A 646 -8.97 6.45 15.44
C ARG A 646 -9.30 7.77 14.71
N LYS A 647 -9.74 7.73 13.46
CA LYS A 647 -10.14 8.95 12.72
C LYS A 647 -11.65 9.12 12.66
N LEU A 648 -12.09 10.36 12.91
CA LEU A 648 -13.47 10.84 12.75
C LEU A 648 -13.63 11.69 11.49
N TRP A 649 -12.53 12.32 11.05
CA TRP A 649 -12.54 13.25 9.93
C TRP A 649 -11.32 13.03 9.04
N ALA A 650 -11.52 13.01 7.72
CA ALA A 650 -10.43 12.94 6.77
C ALA A 650 -10.67 13.85 5.56
N VAL A 651 -9.63 14.59 5.19
CA VAL A 651 -9.60 15.39 3.96
C VAL A 651 -8.59 14.75 3.02
N PHE A 652 -9.05 14.42 1.83
CA PHE A 652 -8.20 13.88 0.79
C PHE A 652 -7.88 15.01 -0.20
N GLU A 653 -6.62 15.38 -0.31
CA GLU A 653 -6.15 16.41 -1.23
C GLU A 653 -5.52 15.76 -2.48
N GLU A 654 -5.85 16.29 -3.65
CA GLU A 654 -5.23 15.94 -4.94
C GLU A 654 -5.33 14.45 -5.31
N VAL A 655 -6.53 13.89 -5.18
CA VAL A 655 -6.69 12.48 -4.81
C VAL A 655 -6.47 11.46 -5.94
N VAL A 656 -6.33 11.86 -7.21
CA VAL A 656 -6.35 10.88 -8.32
C VAL A 656 -5.55 11.36 -9.53
N SER A 657 -4.56 10.56 -9.96
CA SER A 657 -3.88 10.73 -11.26
C SER A 657 -4.75 10.28 -12.44
N ARG A 658 -4.53 10.91 -13.61
CA ARG A 658 -5.31 10.64 -14.84
C ARG A 658 -5.37 9.16 -15.23
N ASP A 659 -4.31 8.42 -14.95
CA ASP A 659 -4.13 7.03 -15.38
C ASP A 659 -4.78 5.99 -14.47
N GLN A 660 -5.07 6.32 -13.19
CA GLN A 660 -5.60 5.37 -12.21
C GLN A 660 -7.03 5.67 -11.72
N ARG A 661 -7.70 6.67 -12.30
CA ARG A 661 -9.03 7.13 -11.87
C ARG A 661 -10.13 6.07 -11.84
N TYR A 662 -10.02 5.01 -12.65
CA TYR A 662 -10.99 3.92 -12.65
C TYR A 662 -10.75 2.90 -11.52
N ASN A 663 -9.49 2.67 -11.15
CA ASN A 663 -9.11 1.63 -10.19
C ASN A 663 -9.38 2.04 -8.74
N GLN A 664 -9.40 3.34 -8.43
CA GLN A 664 -9.58 3.84 -7.06
C GLN A 664 -11.05 4.04 -6.64
N VAL A 665 -12.00 4.03 -7.59
CA VAL A 665 -13.44 4.27 -7.31
C VAL A 665 -14.01 3.25 -6.34
N GLY A 666 -13.63 1.98 -6.47
CA GLY A 666 -14.07 0.92 -5.57
C GLY A 666 -13.59 1.16 -4.13
N LYS A 667 -12.32 1.55 -3.97
CA LYS A 667 -11.70 1.86 -2.67
C LYS A 667 -12.36 3.06 -2.00
N ILE A 668 -12.61 4.14 -2.75
CA ILE A 668 -13.31 5.34 -2.25
C ILE A 668 -14.74 4.99 -1.78
N LYS A 669 -15.49 4.21 -2.57
CA LYS A 669 -16.86 3.79 -2.19
C LYS A 669 -16.87 3.00 -0.88
N HIS A 670 -15.93 2.06 -0.73
CA HIS A 670 -15.78 1.29 0.50
C HIS A 670 -15.34 2.16 1.68
N LEU A 671 -14.41 3.10 1.46
CA LEU A 671 -13.96 4.04 2.49
C LEU A 671 -15.09 4.90 3.04
N VAL A 672 -16.01 5.34 2.18
CA VAL A 672 -17.16 6.17 2.56
C VAL A 672 -18.28 5.36 3.21
N THR A 673 -18.56 4.14 2.78
CA THR A 673 -19.75 3.39 3.26
C THR A 673 -19.44 2.22 4.21
N GLY A 674 -18.19 1.77 4.25
CA GLY A 674 -17.75 0.65 5.09
C GLY A 674 -17.90 0.98 6.57
N LYS A 675 -18.51 0.06 7.32
CA LYS A 675 -18.68 0.17 8.78
C LYS A 675 -17.45 -0.32 9.54
N THR A 676 -16.64 -1.15 8.91
CA THR A 676 -15.34 -1.60 9.42
C THR A 676 -14.28 -1.40 8.35
N VAL A 677 -13.02 -1.30 8.78
CA VAL A 677 -11.86 -1.23 7.90
C VAL A 677 -10.77 -2.15 8.44
N ARG A 678 -10.16 -2.92 7.54
CA ARG A 678 -8.97 -3.70 7.86
C ARG A 678 -7.75 -2.77 7.82
N MET A 679 -7.14 -2.57 8.96
CA MET A 679 -5.92 -1.79 9.15
C MET A 679 -4.72 -2.64 8.80
N GLU A 680 -3.94 -2.19 7.82
CA GLU A 680 -2.69 -2.80 7.39
C GLU A 680 -1.55 -1.83 7.74
N SER A 681 -0.63 -2.30 8.57
CA SER A 681 0.56 -1.55 9.00
C SER A 681 1.82 -2.30 8.62
N LYS A 682 2.89 -1.56 8.31
CA LYS A 682 4.19 -2.18 8.11
C LYS A 682 4.61 -2.90 9.38
N PHE A 683 5.00 -4.17 9.25
CA PHE A 683 5.57 -5.00 10.32
C PHE A 683 4.58 -5.42 11.44
N ILE A 684 3.27 -5.22 11.26
CA ILE A 684 2.23 -5.65 12.21
C ILE A 684 1.15 -6.40 11.43
N ASN A 685 0.61 -7.47 12.01
CA ASN A 685 -0.52 -8.20 11.41
C ASN A 685 -1.73 -7.26 11.31
N GLY A 686 -2.41 -7.28 10.17
CA GLY A 686 -3.60 -6.45 10.01
C GLY A 686 -4.71 -6.81 10.99
N TRP A 687 -5.44 -5.81 11.47
CA TRP A 687 -6.58 -5.96 12.38
C TRP A 687 -7.81 -5.24 11.83
N GLU A 688 -8.99 -5.58 12.32
CA GLU A 688 -10.22 -4.91 11.92
C GLU A 688 -10.60 -3.84 12.96
N GLU A 689 -10.97 -2.65 12.50
CA GLU A 689 -11.39 -1.52 13.35
C GLU A 689 -12.70 -0.93 12.82
N ALA A 690 -13.55 -0.43 13.73
CA ALA A 690 -14.77 0.26 13.35
C ALA A 690 -14.45 1.58 12.64
N ASN A 691 -15.12 1.83 11.52
CA ASN A 691 -14.91 3.02 10.69
C ASN A 691 -15.90 4.12 11.09
N HIS A 692 -15.39 5.13 11.80
CA HIS A 692 -16.13 6.34 12.19
C HIS A 692 -15.71 7.58 11.38
N MET A 693 -14.88 7.42 10.36
CA MET A 693 -14.25 8.51 9.62
C MET A 693 -15.19 9.09 8.55
N ASN A 694 -15.52 10.37 8.61
CA ASN A 694 -16.24 11.06 7.53
C ASN A 694 -15.23 11.76 6.59
N ALA A 695 -15.46 11.65 5.29
CA ALA A 695 -14.47 12.00 4.28
C ALA A 695 -14.91 13.18 3.41
N VAL A 696 -13.97 14.08 3.11
CA VAL A 696 -14.10 15.13 2.10
C VAL A 696 -12.96 14.98 1.10
N PHE A 697 -13.28 15.10 -0.20
CA PHE A 697 -12.33 14.96 -1.29
C PHE A 697 -12.19 16.28 -2.02
N LEU A 698 -10.95 16.73 -2.18
CA LEU A 698 -10.59 17.97 -2.86
C LEU A 698 -9.77 17.64 -4.11
N SER A 699 -10.12 18.23 -5.25
CA SER A 699 -9.40 18.02 -6.51
C SER A 699 -9.36 19.28 -7.37
N ASN A 700 -8.27 19.46 -8.11
CA ASN A 700 -8.17 20.50 -9.12
C ASN A 700 -8.46 19.99 -10.55
N GLU A 701 -8.74 18.69 -10.70
CA GLU A 701 -9.03 18.08 -11.99
C GLU A 701 -10.52 18.25 -12.38
N ILE A 702 -10.77 18.44 -13.67
CA ILE A 702 -12.14 18.59 -14.21
C ILE A 702 -12.97 17.33 -13.97
N LEU A 703 -12.34 16.16 -14.13
CA LEU A 703 -12.92 14.84 -13.88
C LEU A 703 -12.04 14.10 -12.86
N PRO A 704 -12.28 14.30 -11.55
CA PRO A 704 -11.50 13.64 -10.49
C PRO A 704 -11.59 12.12 -10.58
N TRP A 705 -12.80 11.59 -10.70
CA TRP A 705 -13.07 10.20 -11.05
C TRP A 705 -14.48 10.04 -11.63
N PRO A 706 -14.74 8.95 -12.36
CA PRO A 706 -16.04 8.69 -12.94
C PRO A 706 -17.13 8.45 -11.87
N ILE A 707 -18.26 9.15 -12.00
CA ILE A 707 -19.44 8.96 -11.16
C ILE A 707 -20.61 8.50 -12.04
N SER A 708 -21.30 7.43 -11.63
CA SER A 708 -22.48 6.96 -12.35
C SER A 708 -23.72 7.77 -11.96
N ASP A 709 -24.70 7.83 -12.85
CA ASP A 709 -25.95 8.57 -12.63
C ASP A 709 -26.71 8.10 -11.37
N THR A 710 -26.65 6.79 -11.07
CA THR A 710 -27.26 6.19 -9.88
C THR A 710 -26.47 6.41 -8.58
N ASP A 711 -25.23 6.91 -8.67
CA ASP A 711 -24.41 7.14 -7.50
C ASP A 711 -24.93 8.36 -6.72
N ARG A 712 -25.25 8.10 -5.45
CA ARG A 712 -25.91 9.03 -4.53
C ARG A 712 -25.09 9.28 -3.26
N ARG A 713 -23.80 8.91 -3.30
CA ARG A 713 -22.90 9.01 -2.14
C ARG A 713 -22.20 10.36 -2.04
N MET A 714 -22.12 11.14 -3.11
CA MET A 714 -21.30 12.35 -3.16
C MET A 714 -22.16 13.61 -3.31
N LEU A 715 -21.98 14.57 -2.40
CA LEU A 715 -22.29 15.97 -2.70
C LEU A 715 -21.16 16.51 -3.58
N VAL A 716 -21.44 16.81 -4.84
CA VAL A 716 -20.44 17.35 -5.77
C VAL A 716 -20.61 18.85 -5.86
N ILE A 717 -19.55 19.61 -5.60
CA ILE A 717 -19.56 21.07 -5.65
C ILE A 717 -18.39 21.55 -6.49
N TRP A 718 -18.66 22.54 -7.34
CA TRP A 718 -17.66 23.26 -8.12
C TRP A 718 -17.62 24.72 -7.68
N PRO A 719 -16.73 25.12 -6.75
CA PRO A 719 -16.57 26.52 -6.40
C PRO A 719 -16.17 27.35 -7.63
N GLN A 720 -16.92 28.42 -7.92
CA GLN A 720 -16.74 29.24 -9.13
C GLN A 720 -15.87 30.47 -8.90
N GLU A 721 -15.67 30.88 -7.65
CA GLU A 721 -14.96 32.11 -7.28
C GLU A 721 -13.71 31.84 -6.43
N THR A 722 -12.69 32.71 -6.57
CA THR A 722 -11.54 32.72 -5.66
C THR A 722 -11.93 33.39 -4.36
N LEU A 723 -11.38 32.93 -3.24
CA LEU A 723 -11.68 33.53 -1.95
C LEU A 723 -11.18 34.98 -1.94
N PRO A 724 -12.06 35.98 -1.71
CA PRO A 724 -11.63 37.37 -1.70
C PRO A 724 -10.63 37.63 -0.57
N VAL A 725 -9.57 38.39 -0.85
CA VAL A 725 -8.47 38.66 0.10
C VAL A 725 -8.97 39.22 1.43
N GLU A 726 -9.96 40.12 1.40
CA GLU A 726 -10.52 40.70 2.63
C GLU A 726 -11.27 39.67 3.48
N ARG A 727 -12.00 38.74 2.84
CA ARG A 727 -12.64 37.62 3.53
C ARG A 727 -11.62 36.62 4.04
N GLN A 728 -10.55 36.33 3.28
CA GLN A 728 -9.46 35.47 3.72
C GLN A 728 -8.78 36.01 4.98
N LYS A 729 -8.47 37.31 5.04
CA LYS A 729 -7.92 37.96 6.24
C LYS A 729 -8.90 37.93 7.41
N ALA A 730 -10.20 38.12 7.16
CA ALA A 730 -11.23 38.03 8.20
C ALA A 730 -11.33 36.62 8.79
N ILE A 731 -11.31 35.58 7.94
CA ILE A 731 -11.28 34.18 8.38
C ILE A 731 -10.00 33.89 9.16
N GLY A 732 -8.84 34.40 8.71
CA GLY A 732 -7.58 34.26 9.45
C GLY A 732 -7.68 34.81 10.88
N ARG A 733 -8.28 35.99 11.05
CA ARG A 733 -8.56 36.57 12.37
C ARG A 733 -9.52 35.72 13.20
N GLU A 734 -10.61 35.22 12.62
CA GLU A 734 -11.53 34.30 13.31
C GLU A 734 -10.79 33.04 13.79
N LEU A 735 -9.93 32.44 12.96
CA LEU A 735 -9.16 31.25 13.31
C LEU A 735 -8.19 31.48 14.48
N GLU A 736 -7.68 32.70 14.66
CA GLU A 736 -6.82 33.10 15.79
C GLU A 736 -7.63 33.43 17.06
N GLN A 737 -8.85 33.94 16.91
CA GLN A 737 -9.71 34.44 17.99
C GLN A 737 -10.76 33.43 18.47
N GLY A 738 -10.54 32.13 18.26
CA GLY A 738 -11.45 31.08 18.73
C GLY A 738 -12.67 30.84 17.84
N GLY A 739 -12.67 31.32 16.59
CA GLY A 739 -13.74 31.13 15.61
C GLY A 739 -14.08 29.66 15.31
N VAL A 740 -13.14 28.74 15.50
CA VAL A 740 -13.40 27.29 15.36
C VAL A 740 -14.30 26.76 16.49
N ALA A 741 -14.09 27.21 17.73
CA ALA A 741 -14.93 26.84 18.88
C ALA A 741 -16.34 27.46 18.73
N ALA A 742 -16.40 28.68 18.21
CA ALA A 742 -17.65 29.34 17.82
C ALA A 742 -18.41 28.59 16.72
N LEU A 743 -17.70 28.15 15.66
CA LEU A 743 -18.28 27.34 14.59
C LEU A 743 -18.79 26.00 15.12
N TYR A 744 -18.06 25.37 16.04
CA TYR A 744 -18.49 24.13 16.69
C TYR A 744 -19.80 24.35 17.47
N GLY A 745 -19.89 25.40 18.29
CA GLY A 745 -21.13 25.74 18.99
C GLY A 745 -22.29 26.09 18.04
N TRP A 746 -22.00 26.64 16.85
CA TRP A 746 -23.00 26.82 15.81
C TRP A 746 -23.48 25.51 15.19
N LEU A 747 -22.58 24.62 14.81
CA LEU A 747 -22.93 23.31 14.23
C LEU A 747 -23.78 22.46 15.20
N LEU A 748 -23.54 22.55 16.51
CA LEU A 748 -24.38 21.88 17.52
C LEU A 748 -25.82 22.44 17.60
N SER A 749 -26.04 23.68 17.15
CA SER A 749 -27.37 24.31 17.13
C SER A 749 -28.14 24.12 15.81
N VAL A 750 -27.49 23.56 14.77
CA VAL A 750 -28.11 23.36 13.46
C VAL A 750 -29.25 22.34 13.59
N GLU A 751 -30.45 22.74 13.17
CA GLU A 751 -31.62 21.86 13.14
C GLU A 751 -31.49 20.80 12.04
N LEU A 752 -31.47 19.53 12.45
CA LEU A 752 -31.34 18.38 11.56
C LEU A 752 -32.69 17.98 10.92
N GLY A 753 -33.81 18.09 11.64
CA GLY A 753 -35.10 17.58 11.17
C GLY A 753 -35.02 16.09 10.83
N ASP A 754 -35.49 15.70 9.64
CA ASP A 754 -35.41 14.31 9.15
C ASP A 754 -34.01 13.88 8.66
N PHE A 755 -33.01 14.76 8.76
CA PHE A 755 -31.65 14.49 8.31
C PHE A 755 -30.97 13.40 9.14
N ASN A 756 -30.44 12.41 8.44
CA ASN A 756 -29.75 11.23 8.97
C ASN A 756 -28.56 10.81 8.10
N GLN A 757 -27.78 9.81 8.55
CA GLN A 757 -26.58 9.28 7.88
C GLN A 757 -26.76 8.89 6.39
N ARG A 758 -28.00 8.60 5.95
CA ARG A 758 -28.35 8.17 4.59
C ARG A 758 -29.02 9.25 3.76
N THR A 759 -29.15 10.46 4.29
CA THR A 759 -29.79 11.57 3.60
C THR A 759 -29.01 11.90 2.34
N ARG A 760 -29.69 11.83 1.21
CA ARG A 760 -29.06 11.98 -0.10
C ARG A 760 -28.70 13.45 -0.35
N PRO A 761 -27.54 13.74 -0.96
CA PRO A 761 -27.22 15.09 -1.38
C PRO A 761 -28.16 15.56 -2.51
N PRO A 762 -28.43 16.87 -2.62
CA PRO A 762 -29.14 17.42 -3.77
C PRO A 762 -28.36 17.19 -5.08
N SER A 763 -29.08 17.18 -6.21
CA SER A 763 -28.44 17.22 -7.53
C SER A 763 -27.96 18.64 -7.80
N THR A 764 -26.65 18.81 -7.90
CA THR A 764 -26.03 20.10 -8.25
C THR A 764 -25.65 20.09 -9.73
N GLU A 765 -25.54 21.27 -10.35
CA GLU A 765 -25.05 21.39 -11.73
C GLU A 765 -23.67 20.74 -11.92
N ALA A 766 -22.79 20.89 -10.92
CA ALA A 766 -21.48 20.25 -10.90
C ALA A 766 -21.56 18.73 -10.96
N ARG A 767 -22.50 18.12 -10.21
CA ARG A 767 -22.76 16.68 -10.26
C ARG A 767 -23.22 16.26 -11.65
N GLU A 768 -24.18 16.97 -12.23
CA GLU A 768 -24.75 16.63 -13.53
C GLU A 768 -23.71 16.69 -14.64
N ARG A 769 -22.86 17.73 -14.62
CA ARG A 769 -21.71 17.87 -15.51
C ARG A 769 -20.74 16.71 -15.36
N LEU A 770 -20.40 16.35 -14.11
CA LEU A 770 -19.48 15.25 -13.83
C LEU A 770 -20.04 13.89 -14.29
N VAL A 771 -21.33 13.62 -14.07
CA VAL A 771 -22.02 12.44 -14.56
C VAL A 771 -22.02 12.41 -16.08
N ALA A 772 -22.30 13.53 -16.75
CA ALA A 772 -22.27 13.63 -18.20
C ALA A 772 -20.88 13.29 -18.76
N LEU A 773 -19.81 13.84 -18.17
CA LEU A 773 -18.42 13.55 -18.54
C LEU A 773 -17.99 12.10 -18.23
N SER A 774 -18.69 11.43 -17.32
CA SER A 774 -18.39 10.05 -16.90
C SER A 774 -19.10 8.97 -17.76
N ARG A 775 -20.00 9.36 -18.67
CA ARG A 775 -20.74 8.42 -19.53
C ARG A 775 -19.79 7.73 -20.51
N ALA A 776 -19.94 6.42 -20.63
CA ALA A 776 -19.33 5.69 -21.74
C ALA A 776 -20.00 6.09 -23.07
N GLY A 777 -19.31 5.95 -24.20
CA GLY A 777 -19.83 6.36 -25.52
C GLY A 777 -21.23 5.82 -25.85
N TRP A 778 -21.56 4.58 -25.48
CA TRP A 778 -22.91 4.03 -25.68
C TRP A 778 -23.99 4.69 -24.79
N GLN A 779 -23.64 5.13 -23.58
CA GLN A 779 -24.54 5.84 -22.68
C GLN A 779 -24.77 7.26 -23.16
N THR A 780 -23.73 7.91 -23.67
CA THR A 780 -23.83 9.21 -24.33
C THR A 780 -24.75 9.11 -25.54
N PHE A 781 -24.54 8.11 -26.41
CA PHE A 781 -25.42 7.83 -27.54
C PHE A 781 -26.88 7.63 -27.12
N LEU A 782 -27.14 6.76 -26.13
CA LEU A 782 -28.50 6.52 -25.62
C LEU A 782 -29.13 7.80 -25.06
N HIS A 783 -28.36 8.62 -24.34
CA HIS A 783 -28.85 9.89 -23.81
C HIS A 783 -29.24 10.86 -24.93
N LEU A 784 -28.35 11.06 -25.92
CA LEU A 784 -28.62 11.92 -27.09
C LEU A 784 -29.81 11.41 -27.91
N TRP A 785 -29.94 10.09 -28.02
CA TRP A 785 -31.09 9.47 -28.66
C TRP A 785 -32.38 9.79 -27.92
N LYS A 786 -32.38 9.68 -26.59
CA LYS A 786 -33.54 9.93 -25.73
C LYS A 786 -34.00 11.38 -25.72
N ILE A 787 -33.07 12.33 -25.72
CA ILE A 787 -33.42 13.77 -25.71
C ILE A 787 -33.69 14.33 -27.10
N GLY A 788 -33.50 13.54 -28.16
CA GLY A 788 -33.76 13.93 -29.55
C GLY A 788 -32.62 14.67 -30.24
N ASP A 789 -31.45 14.80 -29.61
CA ASP A 789 -30.27 15.49 -30.16
C ASP A 789 -29.62 14.75 -31.34
N LEU A 790 -29.91 13.45 -31.50
CA LEU A 790 -29.54 12.73 -32.72
C LEU A 790 -30.43 13.09 -33.91
N GLY A 791 -31.59 13.73 -33.68
CA GLY A 791 -32.55 14.08 -34.71
C GLY A 791 -34.00 13.99 -34.23
N ALA A 792 -34.82 14.94 -34.66
CA ALA A 792 -36.25 14.96 -34.33
C ALA A 792 -36.95 13.69 -34.82
N GLY A 793 -37.75 13.06 -33.95
CA GLY A 793 -38.50 11.84 -34.29
C GLY A 793 -37.65 10.58 -34.41
N LEU A 794 -36.41 10.58 -33.90
CA LEU A 794 -35.58 9.38 -33.81
C LEU A 794 -35.80 8.59 -32.52
N TRP A 795 -36.15 9.25 -31.41
CA TRP A 795 -36.65 8.54 -30.22
C TRP A 795 -38.00 7.92 -30.57
N GLY A 796 -38.02 6.59 -30.75
CA GLY A 796 -39.18 5.83 -31.17
C GLY A 796 -38.79 4.41 -31.59
N ALA A 797 -39.79 3.57 -31.85
CA ALA A 797 -39.53 2.17 -32.17
C ALA A 797 -38.70 2.01 -33.46
N CYS A 798 -37.59 1.27 -33.39
CA CYS A 798 -36.66 1.14 -34.50
C CYS A 798 -36.01 -0.26 -34.57
N LEU A 799 -35.50 -0.62 -35.74
CA LEU A 799 -34.81 -1.89 -35.93
C LEU A 799 -33.46 -1.86 -35.19
N SER A 800 -33.14 -2.93 -34.45
CA SER A 800 -31.89 -3.02 -33.69
C SER A 800 -30.64 -2.87 -34.55
N SER A 801 -30.67 -3.31 -35.82
CA SER A 801 -29.57 -3.11 -36.77
C SER A 801 -29.49 -1.69 -37.29
N ASP A 802 -30.62 -1.00 -37.46
CA ASP A 802 -30.65 0.40 -37.91
C ASP A 802 -30.08 1.33 -36.83
N LEU A 803 -30.48 1.12 -35.57
CA LEU A 803 -29.94 1.86 -34.44
C LEU A 803 -28.43 1.62 -34.27
N TYR A 804 -27.97 0.39 -34.49
CA TYR A 804 -26.55 0.06 -34.43
C TYR A 804 -25.74 0.72 -35.55
N ALA A 805 -26.28 0.78 -36.77
CA ALA A 805 -25.61 1.49 -37.86
C ALA A 805 -25.56 3.01 -37.62
N LEU A 806 -26.63 3.60 -37.07
CA LEU A 806 -26.63 5.00 -36.64
C LEU A 806 -25.58 5.22 -35.54
N PHE A 807 -25.43 4.28 -34.59
CA PHE A 807 -24.37 4.32 -33.58
C PHE A 807 -22.97 4.27 -34.18
N LEU A 808 -22.70 3.39 -35.16
CA LEU A 808 -21.40 3.33 -35.84
C LEU A 808 -21.07 4.63 -36.57
N GLU A 809 -22.06 5.21 -37.27
CA GLU A 809 -21.90 6.48 -37.96
C GLU A 809 -21.66 7.64 -36.98
N TRP A 810 -22.42 7.69 -35.88
CA TRP A 810 -22.22 8.64 -34.79
C TRP A 810 -20.84 8.51 -34.17
N CYS A 811 -20.36 7.28 -33.92
CA CYS A 811 -19.02 7.02 -33.40
C CYS A 811 -17.94 7.59 -34.33
N HIS A 812 -18.08 7.33 -35.64
CA HIS A 812 -17.15 7.84 -36.64
C HIS A 812 -17.14 9.39 -36.69
N ARG A 813 -18.32 10.03 -36.68
CA ARG A 813 -18.43 11.51 -36.73
C ARG A 813 -17.83 12.19 -35.49
N ASN A 814 -18.00 11.58 -34.31
CA ASN A 814 -17.65 12.19 -33.03
C ASN A 814 -16.32 11.67 -32.44
N LYS A 815 -15.61 10.79 -33.17
CA LYS A 815 -14.38 10.11 -32.72
C LYS A 815 -14.56 9.32 -31.42
N GLU A 816 -15.73 8.70 -31.27
CA GLU A 816 -16.08 7.84 -30.14
C GLU A 816 -15.76 6.37 -30.46
N HIS A 817 -15.41 5.59 -29.44
CA HIS A 817 -15.11 4.18 -29.61
C HIS A 817 -16.36 3.36 -29.95
N SER A 818 -16.31 2.62 -31.05
CA SER A 818 -17.35 1.67 -31.43
C SER A 818 -17.25 0.36 -30.63
N MET A 819 -18.31 -0.44 -30.68
CA MET A 819 -18.35 -1.78 -30.07
C MET A 819 -19.15 -2.73 -30.95
N SER A 820 -19.06 -4.04 -30.69
CA SER A 820 -19.82 -5.04 -31.46
C SER A 820 -21.33 -4.88 -31.31
N GLN A 821 -22.08 -5.25 -32.35
CA GLN A 821 -23.55 -5.18 -32.36
C GLN A 821 -24.17 -5.92 -31.17
N THR A 822 -23.64 -7.10 -30.83
CA THR A 822 -24.10 -7.89 -29.68
C THR A 822 -23.96 -7.11 -28.38
N LYS A 823 -22.78 -6.51 -28.13
CA LYS A 823 -22.50 -5.76 -26.90
C LYS A 823 -23.35 -4.49 -26.82
N PHE A 824 -23.39 -3.72 -27.91
CA PHE A 824 -24.26 -2.54 -28.02
C PHE A 824 -25.71 -2.89 -27.73
N SER A 825 -26.21 -3.95 -28.38
CA SER A 825 -27.61 -4.33 -28.25
C SER A 825 -27.98 -4.77 -26.84
N LEU A 826 -27.10 -5.50 -26.15
CA LEU A 826 -27.34 -5.93 -24.76
C LEU A 826 -27.30 -4.73 -23.80
N PHE A 827 -26.44 -3.74 -24.05
CA PHE A 827 -26.41 -2.53 -23.24
C PHE A 827 -27.64 -1.64 -23.41
N ILE A 828 -28.09 -1.38 -24.65
CA ILE A 828 -29.31 -0.61 -24.89
C ILE A 828 -30.53 -1.33 -24.30
N ALA A 829 -30.59 -2.66 -24.42
CA ALA A 829 -31.67 -3.48 -23.86
C ALA A 829 -31.79 -3.41 -22.32
N SER A 830 -30.77 -2.90 -21.62
CA SER A 830 -30.86 -2.65 -20.17
C SER A 830 -31.74 -1.46 -19.80
N SER A 831 -32.02 -0.56 -20.77
CA SER A 831 -32.74 0.70 -20.55
C SER A 831 -33.91 0.91 -21.50
N VAL A 832 -33.98 0.15 -22.60
CA VAL A 832 -35.02 0.24 -23.63
C VAL A 832 -35.49 -1.17 -23.94
N GLU A 833 -36.80 -1.42 -23.98
CA GLU A 833 -37.34 -2.75 -24.25
C GLU A 833 -36.88 -3.24 -25.63
N LYS A 834 -36.46 -4.52 -25.71
CA LYS A 834 -36.05 -5.16 -26.96
C LYS A 834 -36.98 -6.32 -27.29
N SER A 835 -37.61 -6.25 -28.46
CA SER A 835 -38.46 -7.33 -28.95
C SER A 835 -37.65 -8.57 -29.31
N ARG A 836 -38.32 -9.73 -29.36
CA ARG A 836 -37.80 -10.91 -30.05
C ARG A 836 -37.73 -10.64 -31.56
N SER A 837 -37.01 -11.49 -32.28
CA SER A 837 -36.99 -11.46 -33.74
C SER A 837 -38.41 -11.62 -34.28
N THR A 838 -38.95 -10.55 -34.85
CA THR A 838 -40.36 -10.42 -35.26
C THR A 838 -40.42 -10.20 -36.77
N PRO A 839 -41.39 -10.80 -37.47
CA PRO A 839 -41.53 -10.60 -38.90
C PRO A 839 -41.93 -9.16 -39.24
N TRP A 840 -41.28 -8.56 -40.22
CA TRP A 840 -41.61 -7.23 -40.77
C TRP A 840 -41.44 -7.24 -42.30
N THR A 841 -41.99 -6.25 -43.00
CA THR A 841 -41.90 -6.16 -44.48
C THR A 841 -41.01 -5.02 -44.95
N ASP A 842 -40.06 -5.31 -45.84
CA ASP A 842 -39.28 -4.33 -46.60
C ASP A 842 -39.78 -4.31 -48.05
N GLY A 843 -40.68 -3.39 -48.37
CA GLY A 843 -41.47 -3.45 -49.60
C GLY A 843 -42.30 -4.75 -49.66
N ASN A 844 -42.08 -5.56 -50.70
CA ASN A 844 -42.76 -6.86 -50.87
C ASN A 844 -42.05 -8.03 -50.15
N ASN A 845 -40.88 -7.80 -49.56
CA ASN A 845 -40.07 -8.87 -48.96
C ASN A 845 -40.35 -8.99 -47.46
N ARG A 846 -40.67 -10.21 -47.01
CA ARG A 846 -40.81 -10.51 -45.57
C ARG A 846 -39.44 -10.79 -44.96
N ARG A 847 -39.15 -10.17 -43.81
CA ARG A 847 -37.90 -10.30 -43.06
C ARG A 847 -38.16 -10.51 -41.59
N PHE A 848 -37.11 -10.82 -40.84
CA PHE A 848 -37.13 -10.98 -39.39
C PHE A 848 -36.08 -10.07 -38.77
N GLY A 849 -36.43 -9.42 -37.67
CA GLY A 849 -35.51 -8.55 -36.94
C GLY A 849 -36.03 -8.21 -35.56
N ALA A 850 -35.11 -7.83 -34.67
CA ALA A 850 -35.46 -7.35 -33.34
C ALA A 850 -35.58 -5.83 -33.34
N PHE A 851 -36.50 -5.31 -32.53
CA PHE A 851 -36.80 -3.89 -32.41
C PHE A 851 -36.45 -3.39 -31.02
N PHE A 852 -35.98 -2.15 -30.94
CA PHE A 852 -35.96 -1.39 -29.70
C PHE A 852 -37.22 -0.55 -29.61
N VAL A 853 -37.80 -0.52 -28.42
CA VAL A 853 -39.10 0.10 -28.13
C VAL A 853 -38.93 1.00 -26.92
N PRO A 854 -38.76 2.32 -27.12
CA PRO A 854 -38.79 3.26 -26.03
C PRO A 854 -40.09 3.22 -25.22
N ASP A 855 -39.98 3.22 -23.88
CA ASP A 855 -41.08 3.33 -22.92
C ASP A 855 -41.66 4.76 -22.88
N ASP A 856 -42.12 5.24 -24.03
CA ASP A 856 -42.73 6.55 -24.21
C ASP A 856 -43.94 6.41 -25.13
N PRO A 857 -45.18 6.52 -24.61
CA PRO A 857 -46.41 6.37 -25.40
C PRO A 857 -46.53 7.35 -26.56
N SER A 858 -45.85 8.50 -26.50
CA SER A 858 -45.83 9.51 -27.57
C SER A 858 -44.83 9.20 -28.68
N ALA A 859 -43.75 8.49 -28.34
CA ALA A 859 -42.69 8.07 -29.27
C ALA A 859 -42.91 6.67 -29.85
N SER A 860 -43.63 5.81 -29.12
CA SER A 860 -43.89 4.40 -29.45
C SER A 860 -45.36 4.06 -29.18
N PRO A 861 -46.31 4.45 -30.06
CA PRO A 861 -47.68 3.93 -29.97
C PRO A 861 -47.63 2.39 -30.07
N LEU A 862 -48.48 1.70 -29.29
CA LEU A 862 -48.50 0.24 -29.12
C LEU A 862 -48.02 -0.49 -30.39
N LEU A 863 -46.83 -1.09 -30.32
CA LEU A 863 -46.23 -1.74 -31.48
C LEU A 863 -47.17 -2.81 -32.03
N SER A 864 -47.64 -2.60 -33.25
CA SER A 864 -48.40 -3.61 -33.95
C SER A 864 -47.54 -4.83 -34.25
N LEU A 865 -48.09 -6.02 -34.00
CA LEU A 865 -47.46 -7.29 -34.37
C LEU A 865 -47.62 -7.60 -35.86
N GLN A 866 -48.29 -6.73 -36.63
CA GLN A 866 -48.45 -6.92 -38.06
C GLN A 866 -47.18 -6.50 -38.82
N ALA A 867 -46.67 -7.42 -39.64
CA ALA A 867 -45.42 -7.24 -40.37
C ALA A 867 -45.43 -5.99 -41.29
N ALA A 868 -46.58 -5.65 -41.87
CA ALA A 868 -46.74 -4.49 -42.74
C ALA A 868 -46.62 -3.15 -41.99
N GLU A 869 -47.16 -3.09 -40.76
CA GLU A 869 -47.12 -1.89 -39.93
C GLU A 869 -45.72 -1.67 -39.35
N LEU A 870 -45.05 -2.75 -38.92
CA LEU A 870 -43.62 -2.70 -38.55
C LEU A 870 -42.75 -2.23 -39.71
N GLY A 871 -43.06 -2.65 -40.95
CA GLY A 871 -42.39 -2.16 -42.15
C GLY A 871 -42.50 -0.65 -42.32
N ARG A 872 -43.70 -0.09 -42.14
CA ARG A 872 -43.92 1.38 -42.18
C ARG A 872 -43.14 2.10 -41.07
N THR A 873 -43.11 1.55 -39.86
CA THR A 873 -42.32 2.11 -38.74
C THR A 873 -40.83 2.18 -39.10
N VAL A 874 -40.26 1.11 -39.65
CA VAL A 874 -38.85 1.09 -40.11
C VAL A 874 -38.61 2.15 -41.19
N SER A 875 -39.49 2.22 -42.21
CA SER A 875 -39.37 3.22 -43.28
C SER A 875 -39.45 4.65 -42.76
N SER A 876 -40.38 4.92 -41.84
CA SER A 876 -40.55 6.24 -41.22
C SER A 876 -39.33 6.63 -40.39
N TRP A 877 -38.81 5.71 -39.57
CA TRP A 877 -37.63 5.96 -38.74
C TRP A 877 -36.39 6.25 -39.60
N ARG A 878 -36.19 5.47 -40.68
CA ARG A 878 -35.12 5.72 -41.67
C ARG A 878 -35.29 7.06 -42.38
N ALA A 879 -36.52 7.49 -42.68
CA ALA A 879 -36.77 8.80 -43.28
C ALA A 879 -36.39 9.93 -42.31
N ASN A 880 -36.76 9.81 -41.03
CA ASN A 880 -36.36 10.75 -39.98
C ASN A 880 -34.84 10.80 -39.83
N ALA A 881 -34.15 9.65 -39.89
CA ALA A 881 -32.69 9.60 -39.85
C ALA A 881 -32.05 10.32 -41.05
N LYS A 882 -32.57 10.14 -42.26
CA LYS A 882 -32.12 10.89 -43.44
C LYS A 882 -32.35 12.40 -43.29
N LEU A 883 -33.51 12.81 -42.78
CA LEU A 883 -33.83 14.23 -42.54
C LEU A 883 -32.92 14.86 -41.48
N ALA A 884 -32.52 14.09 -40.46
CA ALA A 884 -31.53 14.49 -39.47
C ALA A 884 -30.07 14.45 -39.99
N GLY A 885 -29.87 14.14 -41.27
CA GLY A 885 -28.56 14.18 -41.94
C GLY A 885 -27.73 12.91 -41.76
N TRP A 886 -28.30 11.77 -41.39
CA TRP A 886 -27.61 10.47 -41.32
C TRP A 886 -27.59 9.76 -42.68
N ASN A 887 -26.47 9.10 -43.01
CA ASN A 887 -26.29 8.42 -44.29
C ASN A 887 -26.89 7.01 -44.27
N VAL A 888 -28.22 6.94 -44.21
CA VAL A 888 -28.96 5.67 -44.17
C VAL A 888 -28.68 4.76 -45.38
N ALA A 889 -28.46 5.34 -46.57
CA ALA A 889 -28.07 4.58 -47.76
C ALA A 889 -26.64 4.01 -47.66
N GLY A 890 -25.83 4.56 -46.75
CA GLY A 890 -24.48 4.15 -46.44
C GLY A 890 -24.37 2.89 -45.59
N TRP A 891 -25.42 2.52 -44.86
CA TRP A 891 -25.40 1.43 -43.87
C TRP A 891 -25.29 0.06 -44.56
N GLU A 892 -24.34 -0.78 -44.14
CA GLU A 892 -24.00 -2.03 -44.85
C GLU A 892 -25.16 -3.02 -44.94
N HIS A 893 -25.95 -3.17 -43.88
CA HIS A 893 -27.13 -4.03 -43.88
C HIS A 893 -28.28 -3.47 -44.74
N VAL A 894 -28.18 -2.19 -45.14
CA VAL A 894 -29.05 -1.55 -46.13
C VAL A 894 -28.45 -1.69 -47.54
N LYS A 895 -27.12 -1.66 -47.70
CA LYS A 895 -26.40 -1.82 -48.98
C LYS A 895 -26.36 -3.23 -49.53
N GLY A 896 -26.21 -4.24 -48.66
CA GLY A 896 -26.31 -5.65 -49.03
C GLY A 896 -27.68 -6.05 -49.60
N LEU A 897 -28.61 -5.10 -49.69
CA LEU A 897 -29.93 -5.21 -50.30
C LEU A 897 -30.02 -4.58 -51.70
N ALA A 898 -29.01 -3.80 -52.12
CA ALA A 898 -28.97 -3.10 -53.40
C ALA A 898 -28.06 -3.77 -54.45
N ALA A 899 -27.41 -4.87 -54.07
CA ALA A 899 -26.57 -5.70 -54.95
C ALA A 899 -27.34 -6.93 -55.46
#